data_AF-A0A9P5YFT2-F1
#
_entry.id   AF-A0A9P5YFT2-F1
#
_cell.length_a   1.000
_cell.length_b   1.000
_cell.length_c   1.000
_cell.angle_alpha   90.00
_cell.angle_beta   90.00
_cell.angle_gamma   90.00
#
_symmetry.space_group_name_H-M   'P 1'
#
loop_
_entity.id
_entity.type
_entity.pdbx_description
1 polymer ?
#
loop_
_entity_poly.entity_id
_entity_poly.type
_entity_poly.pdbx_seq_one_letter_code
_entity_poly.pdbx_strand_id
1 'polypeptide(L)'
;MDVLRARSMRVISNTPGRLYRALPAVLLGTLFNILDAVSTGLLLFPSEEGAGPTQFKSLQIQGVSMYIMSGILSQIAMTLGGSRFPGGLGAMLIEILPFLQGIGNDLRGALGADNPALVPTVMAAYALTSFLTGFVFIVLGVLKLGNVVAYFPQTVLTGAVGAIGLSLFILGLGLMLPESSPLLTLSSARSVLFSFSHLPLLAASFVPAFMLSLSKRSRVLARLTRGATHHAYFIPASLCFIPIIFWVIAGSMHTPQETLIVHGWLFRVDVTAAQQSGIGTSWIYWREFDFPRVEWWALKHAIANIVLLVVIGVLNLPIFVPALAFSLDVPYDMNHEFLGQGIANLLSGVTGTVPNILQYSYSVFITRANGGRFEMAIVTGLTCILFFTSSLLLPYVPTVLASALVLFLGIELLLEAVWESAQTLVLLEWGVVMTTLFACTFLGFAEGFGVGIGTATAVYLVYGVVDSRARVIQWEEWNETHCNRGQSTSVPIYPLSHMPSANTLSNVNRIPDSPDIETAAPSLSSFTQESADDLLLKINARVVVLSGYVFFASIPSLEMRLLDPKAHASFIIVDMTSVHRLETAAAQCFDRGVRDLTPRSTAIILCGVQKGSGVHADFERAGITLVFDPEFMEEKAILAFGTRDESVAWCQQKYEESVVVEIRETKGETLLVSNNDVYEKFCRLFDFDIQTSVKTHTCSERTNPPADRLPKPTVDVERIVSEGARFVCYTPQQLVTRQNHDRIIFIVEGQANIVTTASALTRPSLSRMLMMLPKESLQFVKRRLFTNLRSVRIVGPGDVLECCSSTGLEHTMNLVAQSRCVTVEIGRQQVTSSLMSWAKSKNALKITLNQEGS
;
A
#
# COMPACT_ATOMS: atom_id res chain seq x y z
N MET A 1 26.84 10.09 -23.43
CA MET A 1 25.74 11.07 -23.31
C MET A 1 24.42 10.55 -23.90
N ASP A 2 24.45 9.63 -24.86
CA ASP A 2 23.23 9.16 -25.54
C ASP A 2 22.31 8.24 -24.70
N VAL A 3 22.85 7.56 -23.69
CA VAL A 3 22.05 6.79 -22.71
C VAL A 3 21.22 7.70 -21.80
N LEU A 4 21.78 8.87 -21.42
CA LEU A 4 21.05 9.92 -20.69
C LEU A 4 20.00 10.58 -21.59
N ARG A 5 20.32 10.79 -22.88
CA ARG A 5 19.38 11.29 -23.90
C ARG A 5 18.24 10.32 -24.22
N ALA A 6 18.50 9.01 -24.23
CA ALA A 6 17.50 7.98 -24.49
C ALA A 6 16.61 7.70 -23.27
N ARG A 7 17.15 7.80 -22.04
CA ARG A 7 16.33 7.79 -20.80
C ARG A 7 15.51 9.07 -20.68
N SER A 8 16.07 10.24 -21.00
CA SER A 8 15.32 11.50 -21.00
C SER A 8 14.22 11.49 -22.06
N MET A 9 14.48 11.04 -23.29
CA MET A 9 13.45 10.96 -24.34
C MET A 9 12.31 9.98 -24.01
N ARG A 10 12.60 8.86 -23.33
CA ARG A 10 11.56 7.91 -22.87
C ARG A 10 10.76 8.42 -21.67
N VAL A 11 11.37 9.24 -20.81
CA VAL A 11 10.66 10.01 -19.79
C VAL A 11 9.76 11.02 -20.48
N ILE A 12 10.28 11.78 -21.45
CA ILE A 12 9.61 12.84 -22.23
C ILE A 12 8.38 12.31 -23.00
N SER A 13 8.46 11.12 -23.63
CA SER A 13 7.36 10.58 -24.44
C SER A 13 6.19 10.01 -23.63
N ASN A 14 6.42 9.59 -22.38
CA ASN A 14 5.39 9.10 -21.45
C ASN A 14 5.00 10.13 -20.38
N THR A 15 5.66 11.28 -20.34
CA THR A 15 5.36 12.37 -19.40
C THR A 15 3.91 12.82 -19.44
N PRO A 16 3.25 13.05 -20.59
CA PRO A 16 1.90 13.64 -20.56
C PRO A 16 0.86 12.72 -19.89
N GLY A 17 0.91 11.41 -20.16
CA GLY A 17 0.01 10.43 -19.53
C GLY A 17 0.33 10.10 -18.08
N ARG A 18 1.57 10.34 -17.62
CA ARG A 18 1.95 10.26 -16.19
C ARG A 18 1.62 11.55 -15.46
N LEU A 19 1.88 12.71 -16.07
CA LEU A 19 1.57 14.03 -15.53
C LEU A 19 0.06 14.19 -15.32
N TYR A 20 -0.76 13.72 -16.27
CA TYR A 20 -2.22 13.71 -16.11
C TYR A 20 -2.70 12.80 -14.96
N ARG A 21 -1.98 11.73 -14.63
CA ARG A 21 -2.32 10.89 -13.47
C ARG A 21 -1.77 11.45 -12.15
N ALA A 22 -0.65 12.18 -12.24
CA ALA A 22 0.04 12.85 -11.14
C ALA A 22 -0.63 14.15 -10.67
N LEU A 23 -1.33 14.85 -11.58
CA LEU A 23 -1.82 16.20 -11.35
C LEU A 23 -2.71 16.37 -10.12
N PRO A 24 -3.67 15.47 -9.79
CA PRO A 24 -4.48 15.59 -8.58
C PRO A 24 -3.64 15.55 -7.31
N ALA A 25 -2.70 14.61 -7.22
CA ALA A 25 -1.83 14.45 -6.06
C ALA A 25 -0.87 15.64 -5.90
N VAL A 26 -0.31 16.14 -7.01
CA VAL A 26 0.57 17.31 -7.01
C VAL A 26 -0.18 18.56 -6.54
N LEU A 27 -1.36 18.84 -7.11
CA LEU A 27 -2.19 19.97 -6.71
C LEU A 27 -2.52 19.91 -5.22
N LEU A 28 -2.96 18.74 -4.74
CA LEU A 28 -3.34 18.54 -3.35
C LEU A 28 -2.15 18.73 -2.41
N GLY A 29 -1.00 18.12 -2.72
CA GLY A 29 0.22 18.26 -1.94
C GLY A 29 0.73 19.70 -1.88
N THR A 30 0.70 20.42 -3.00
CA THR A 30 1.07 21.84 -3.00
C THR A 30 0.10 22.70 -2.19
N LEU A 31 -1.20 22.40 -2.27
CA LEU A 31 -2.20 23.14 -1.52
C LEU A 31 -2.03 22.91 -0.01
N PHE A 32 -1.77 21.68 0.43
CA PHE A 32 -1.46 21.40 1.83
C PHE A 32 -0.26 22.21 2.31
N ASN A 33 0.85 22.20 1.56
CA ASN A 33 2.05 22.95 1.94
C ASN A 33 1.81 24.46 2.00
N ILE A 34 1.02 25.01 1.06
CA ILE A 34 0.67 26.44 1.08
C ILE A 34 -0.17 26.77 2.31
N LEU A 35 -1.29 26.05 2.50
CA LEU A 35 -2.24 26.40 3.54
C LEU A 35 -1.66 26.21 4.95
N ASP A 36 -0.90 25.14 5.17
CA ASP A 36 -0.29 24.87 6.47
C ASP A 36 0.84 25.87 6.79
N ALA A 37 1.60 26.30 5.77
CA ALA A 37 2.57 27.37 5.92
C ALA A 37 1.91 28.72 6.30
N VAL A 38 0.74 29.02 5.75
CA VAL A 38 0.01 30.25 6.10
C VAL A 38 -0.59 30.15 7.50
N SER A 39 -1.24 29.04 7.83
CA SER A 39 -1.96 28.87 9.10
C SER A 39 -1.02 28.73 10.30
N THR A 40 0.03 27.94 10.14
CA THR A 40 0.87 27.49 11.26
C THR A 40 2.20 28.26 11.27
N GLY A 41 2.73 28.63 10.10
CA GLY A 41 3.99 29.37 10.00
C GLY A 41 3.95 30.76 10.65
N LEU A 42 2.79 31.44 10.64
CA LEU A 42 2.61 32.74 11.31
C LEU A 42 2.64 32.63 12.84
N LEU A 43 2.31 31.45 13.38
CA LEU A 43 2.21 31.20 14.82
C LEU A 43 3.52 30.73 15.44
N LEU A 44 4.59 30.56 14.65
CA LEU A 44 5.87 29.98 15.08
C LEU A 44 6.54 30.77 16.22
N PHE A 45 6.38 32.09 16.20
CA PHE A 45 6.88 32.98 17.24
C PHE A 45 5.77 33.38 18.22
N PRO A 46 6.09 33.63 19.50
CA PRO A 46 5.10 34.02 20.48
C PRO A 46 4.39 35.32 20.08
N SER A 47 3.05 35.27 20.06
CA SER A 47 2.19 36.43 19.84
C SER A 47 1.53 36.76 21.18
N GLU A 48 1.90 37.84 21.86
CA GLU A 48 1.17 38.28 23.05
C GLU A 48 0.82 39.77 23.07
N GLU A 49 -0.40 39.98 23.52
CA GLU A 49 -1.05 41.23 23.92
C GLU A 49 -0.40 41.80 25.18
N GLY A 50 -0.20 43.12 25.21
CA GLY A 50 -0.04 43.87 26.46
C GLY A 50 1.26 44.64 26.68
N ALA A 51 2.31 44.48 25.86
CA ALA A 51 3.55 45.23 26.06
C ALA A 51 4.28 45.55 24.75
N GLY A 52 3.91 46.68 24.13
CA GLY A 52 4.69 47.34 23.06
C GLY A 52 4.87 46.56 21.75
N PRO A 53 5.51 47.17 20.74
CA PRO A 53 5.95 46.47 19.54
C PRO A 53 7.12 45.55 19.90
N THR A 54 6.83 44.27 20.13
CA THR A 54 7.86 43.26 20.41
C THR A 54 8.62 42.91 19.13
N GLN A 55 9.92 42.63 19.25
CA GLN A 55 10.76 42.19 18.12
C GLN A 55 10.15 40.97 17.39
N PHE A 56 9.47 40.06 18.12
CA PHE A 56 8.83 38.86 17.56
C PHE A 56 7.69 39.14 16.58
N LYS A 57 6.93 40.22 16.74
CA LYS A 57 5.83 40.56 15.80
C LYS A 57 6.36 40.80 14.38
N SER A 58 7.57 41.35 14.27
CA SER A 58 8.22 41.56 12.97
C SER A 58 8.77 40.28 12.31
N LEU A 59 8.84 39.16 13.04
CA LEU A 59 9.42 37.90 12.56
C LEU A 59 8.39 36.91 12.01
N GLN A 60 7.10 37.26 11.94
CA GLN A 60 6.04 36.34 11.47
C GLN A 60 6.32 35.80 10.05
N ILE A 61 6.80 36.65 9.12
CA ILE A 61 7.18 36.23 7.76
C ILE A 61 8.40 35.28 7.78
N GLN A 62 9.32 35.47 8.72
CA GLN A 62 10.46 34.59 8.90
C GLN A 62 10.00 33.23 9.45
N GLY A 63 8.99 33.22 10.34
CA GLY A 63 8.35 32.01 10.84
C GLY A 63 7.76 31.15 9.72
N VAL A 64 7.02 31.79 8.80
CA VAL A 64 6.51 31.12 7.59
C VAL A 64 7.64 30.58 6.72
N SER A 65 8.72 31.33 6.57
CA SER A 65 9.90 30.89 5.79
C SER A 65 10.59 29.68 6.43
N MET A 66 10.75 29.66 7.76
CA MET A 66 11.29 28.52 8.51
C MET A 66 10.40 27.28 8.39
N TYR A 67 9.08 27.47 8.46
CA TYR A 67 8.10 26.40 8.26
C TYR A 67 8.25 25.77 6.87
N ILE A 68 8.23 26.59 5.81
CA ILE A 68 8.32 26.10 4.42
C ILE A 68 9.67 25.40 4.19
N MET A 69 10.77 25.97 4.68
CA MET A 69 12.10 25.36 4.52
C MET A 69 12.20 24.02 5.26
N SER A 70 11.67 23.92 6.49
CA SER A 70 11.62 22.66 7.23
C SER A 70 10.84 21.58 6.46
N GLY A 71 9.69 21.95 5.86
CA GLY A 71 8.92 21.06 4.97
C GLY A 71 9.69 20.63 3.72
N ILE A 72 10.41 21.55 3.07
CA ILE A 72 11.26 21.22 1.90
C ILE A 72 12.33 20.19 2.28
N LEU A 73 13.04 20.38 3.39
CA LEU A 73 14.11 19.48 3.82
C LEU A 73 13.57 18.12 4.23
N SER A 74 12.42 18.10 4.91
CA SER A 74 11.69 16.87 5.22
C SER A 74 11.36 16.10 3.94
N GLN A 75 10.76 16.79 2.96
CA GLN A 75 10.35 16.17 1.72
C GLN A 75 11.53 15.69 0.89
N ILE A 76 12.64 16.44 0.83
CA ILE A 76 13.87 16.02 0.15
C ILE A 76 14.39 14.72 0.76
N ALA A 77 14.51 14.64 2.08
CA ALA A 77 14.99 13.44 2.76
C ALA A 77 14.07 12.24 2.47
N MET A 78 12.75 12.43 2.53
CA MET A 78 11.77 11.38 2.29
C MET A 78 11.78 10.90 0.84
N THR A 79 11.74 11.82 -0.13
CA THR A 79 11.71 11.53 -1.57
C THR A 79 13.01 10.90 -2.07
N LEU A 80 14.16 11.27 -1.49
CA LEU A 80 15.47 10.65 -1.79
C LEU A 80 15.66 9.26 -1.17
N GLY A 81 14.63 8.68 -0.56
CA GLY A 81 14.62 7.31 -0.07
C GLY A 81 14.66 7.17 1.44
N GLY A 82 14.54 8.28 2.19
CA GLY A 82 14.37 8.25 3.65
C GLY A 82 13.06 7.58 4.08
N SER A 83 12.02 7.60 3.25
CA SER A 83 10.75 6.92 3.54
C SER A 83 10.43 5.81 2.54
N ARG A 84 9.84 4.72 3.03
CA ARG A 84 9.31 3.60 2.24
C ARG A 84 7.92 3.89 1.70
N PHE A 85 7.20 4.85 2.27
CA PHE A 85 5.89 5.24 1.77
C PHE A 85 6.01 5.87 0.37
N PRO A 86 5.17 5.45 -0.60
CA PRO A 86 5.26 5.94 -1.97
C PRO A 86 4.88 7.43 -2.07
N GLY A 87 3.87 7.87 -1.32
CA GLY A 87 3.35 9.24 -1.31
C GLY A 87 3.50 9.94 0.04
N GLY A 88 4.55 9.63 0.80
CA GLY A 88 4.82 10.26 2.10
C GLY A 88 5.12 11.75 1.94
N LEU A 89 4.31 12.60 2.59
CA LEU A 89 4.52 14.05 2.68
C LEU A 89 5.13 14.43 4.03
N GLY A 90 6.24 15.15 3.98
CA GLY A 90 6.94 15.69 5.14
C GLY A 90 6.61 17.17 5.36
N ALA A 91 6.31 17.56 6.59
CA ALA A 91 6.01 18.93 6.98
C ALA A 91 6.57 19.24 8.38
N MET A 92 6.58 20.52 8.75
CA MET A 92 6.94 20.93 10.11
C MET A 92 5.97 20.30 11.12
N LEU A 93 6.49 19.86 12.26
CA LEU A 93 5.72 19.19 13.28
C LEU A 93 4.87 20.23 14.06
N ILE A 94 3.54 20.16 13.98
CA ILE A 94 2.65 21.19 14.55
C ILE A 94 2.55 21.06 16.07
N GLU A 95 2.59 19.83 16.59
CA GLU A 95 2.42 19.51 18.00
C GLU A 95 3.50 20.12 18.90
N ILE A 96 4.62 20.53 18.31
CA ILE A 96 5.71 21.20 19.04
C ILE A 96 5.54 22.72 19.14
N LEU A 97 4.55 23.30 18.47
CA LEU A 97 4.32 24.74 18.41
C LEU A 97 4.19 25.41 19.80
N PRO A 98 3.44 24.86 20.78
CA PRO A 98 3.35 25.46 22.11
C PRO A 98 4.70 25.49 22.82
N PHE A 99 5.56 24.49 22.61
CA PHE A 99 6.88 24.43 23.23
C PHE A 99 7.87 25.37 22.54
N LEU A 100 7.74 25.58 21.23
CA LEU A 100 8.49 26.64 20.52
C LEU A 100 8.14 28.01 21.11
N GLN A 101 6.85 28.32 21.25
CA GLN A 101 6.40 29.56 21.89
C GLN A 101 6.85 29.67 23.35
N GLY A 102 6.81 28.56 24.09
CA GLY A 102 7.36 28.46 25.45
C GLY A 102 8.84 28.81 25.51
N ILE A 103 9.66 28.26 24.62
CA ILE A 103 11.10 28.58 24.50
C ILE A 103 11.28 30.09 24.24
N GLY A 104 10.52 30.66 23.30
CA GLY A 104 10.58 32.09 23.01
C GLY A 104 10.23 32.96 24.23
N ASN A 105 9.21 32.56 24.99
CA ASN A 105 8.77 33.27 26.19
C ASN A 105 9.76 33.14 27.36
N ASP A 106 10.32 31.95 27.59
CA ASP A 106 11.32 31.71 28.64
C ASP A 106 12.60 32.51 28.38
N LEU A 107 13.07 32.51 27.13
CA LEU A 107 14.25 33.27 26.72
C LEU A 107 14.02 34.77 26.80
N ARG A 108 12.83 35.24 26.42
CA ARG A 108 12.41 36.64 26.61
C ARG A 108 12.40 37.03 28.09
N GLY A 109 11.89 36.16 28.96
CA GLY A 109 11.88 36.37 30.41
C GLY A 109 13.30 36.46 31.00
N ALA A 110 14.25 35.69 30.47
CA ALA A 110 15.63 35.68 30.92
C ALA A 110 16.47 36.86 30.38
N LEU A 111 16.32 37.22 29.10
CA LEU A 111 17.16 38.21 28.41
C LEU A 111 16.58 39.64 28.38
N GLY A 112 15.26 39.78 28.53
CA GLY A 112 14.52 41.03 28.34
C GLY A 112 14.06 41.25 26.89
N ALA A 113 12.92 41.94 26.71
CA ALA A 113 12.26 42.08 25.41
C ALA A 113 13.02 42.94 24.37
N ASP A 114 13.86 43.87 24.83
CA ASP A 114 14.60 44.79 23.97
C ASP A 114 16.04 44.35 23.69
N ASN A 115 16.47 43.20 24.23
CA ASN A 115 17.84 42.74 24.12
C ASN A 115 18.16 42.25 22.69
N PRO A 116 19.19 42.79 22.02
CA PRO A 116 19.55 42.38 20.65
C PRO A 116 20.03 40.91 20.54
N ALA A 117 20.34 40.24 21.65
CA ALA A 117 20.68 38.82 21.70
C ALA A 117 19.45 37.89 21.70
N LEU A 118 18.24 38.41 21.92
CA LEU A 118 17.02 37.62 22.08
C LEU A 118 16.71 36.79 20.84
N VAL A 119 16.58 37.44 19.68
CA VAL A 119 16.22 36.77 18.43
C VAL A 119 17.27 35.74 18.00
N PRO A 120 18.59 36.06 17.96
CA PRO A 120 19.61 35.05 17.65
C PRO A 120 19.59 33.85 18.58
N THR A 121 19.34 34.05 19.89
CA THR A 121 19.29 32.97 20.87
C THR A 121 18.06 32.08 20.70
N VAL A 122 16.89 32.65 20.39
CA VAL A 122 15.67 31.88 20.06
C VAL A 122 15.87 31.05 18.78
N MET A 123 16.45 31.66 17.75
CA MET A 123 16.74 30.97 16.47
C MET A 123 17.71 29.80 16.67
N ALA A 124 18.77 30.01 17.47
CA ALA A 124 19.70 28.95 17.84
C ALA A 124 19.03 27.83 18.65
N ALA A 125 18.12 28.16 19.57
CA ALA A 125 17.36 27.18 20.35
C ALA A 125 16.43 26.34 19.46
N TYR A 126 15.75 26.96 18.49
CA TYR A 126 14.90 26.26 17.52
C TYR A 126 15.70 25.35 16.59
N ALA A 127 16.88 25.78 16.13
CA ALA A 127 17.77 24.94 15.34
C ALA A 127 18.29 23.74 16.15
N LEU A 128 18.61 23.96 17.43
CA LEU A 128 19.07 22.93 18.34
C LEU A 128 18.01 21.84 18.59
N THR A 129 16.73 22.22 18.73
CA THR A 129 15.66 21.24 18.93
C THR A 129 15.51 20.30 17.72
N SER A 130 15.65 20.83 16.50
CA SER A 130 15.68 20.02 15.26
C SER A 130 16.86 19.07 15.23
N PHE A 131 18.06 19.58 15.55
CA PHE A 131 19.26 18.76 15.60
C PHE A 131 19.14 17.63 16.63
N LEU A 132 18.67 17.93 17.83
CA LEU A 132 18.45 16.94 18.90
C LEU A 132 17.40 15.90 18.51
N THR A 133 16.27 16.32 17.94
CA THR A 133 15.22 15.42 17.45
C THR A 133 15.77 14.47 16.39
N GLY A 134 16.53 15.01 15.42
CA GLY A 134 17.17 14.20 14.37
C GLY A 134 18.18 13.21 14.93
N PHE A 135 19.01 13.64 15.88
CA PHE A 135 19.96 12.79 16.57
C PHE A 135 19.27 11.62 17.29
N VAL A 136 18.22 11.89 18.07
CA VAL A 136 17.48 10.85 18.81
C VAL A 136 16.85 9.84 17.84
N PHE A 137 16.24 10.29 16.74
CA PHE A 137 15.70 9.39 15.73
C PHE A 137 16.75 8.47 15.12
N ILE A 138 17.94 9.00 14.77
CA ILE A 138 19.04 8.15 14.26
C ILE A 138 19.46 7.12 15.30
N VAL A 139 19.58 7.51 16.57
CA VAL A 139 19.93 6.59 17.66
C VAL A 139 18.88 5.47 17.78
N LEU A 140 17.57 5.81 17.76
CA LEU A 140 16.49 4.82 17.82
C LEU A 140 16.52 3.85 16.63
N GLY A 141 16.78 4.36 15.41
CA GLY A 141 16.89 3.55 14.21
C GLY A 141 18.10 2.62 14.22
N VAL A 142 19.28 3.11 14.64
CA VAL A 142 20.53 2.33 14.73
C VAL A 142 20.42 1.24 15.79
N LEU A 143 19.80 1.53 16.93
CA LEU A 143 19.56 0.56 18.01
C LEU A 143 18.41 -0.42 17.70
N LYS A 144 17.73 -0.27 16.55
CA LYS A 144 16.59 -1.09 16.11
C LYS A 144 15.40 -1.08 17.08
N LEU A 145 15.20 0.02 17.81
CA LEU A 145 14.06 0.17 18.73
C LEU A 145 12.71 0.28 18.00
N GLY A 146 12.70 0.45 16.68
CA GLY A 146 11.48 0.44 15.87
C GLY A 146 10.71 -0.89 15.95
N ASN A 147 11.36 -1.99 16.32
CA ASN A 147 10.69 -3.27 16.50
C ASN A 147 9.69 -3.27 17.67
N VAL A 148 9.88 -2.39 18.66
CA VAL A 148 8.96 -2.25 19.80
C VAL A 148 7.64 -1.61 19.37
N VAL A 149 7.68 -0.77 18.34
CA VAL A 149 6.51 -0.05 17.81
C VAL A 149 5.46 -1.02 17.24
N ALA A 150 5.88 -2.20 16.77
CA ALA A 150 4.97 -3.23 16.26
C ALA A 150 3.99 -3.78 17.32
N TYR A 151 4.24 -3.54 18.61
CA TYR A 151 3.39 -3.98 19.71
C TYR A 151 2.32 -2.95 20.13
N PHE A 152 2.23 -1.79 19.47
CA PHE A 152 1.18 -0.82 19.81
C PHE A 152 -0.22 -1.36 19.46
N PRO A 153 -1.20 -1.27 20.38
CA PRO A 153 -2.55 -1.72 20.10
C PRO A 153 -3.19 -0.90 18.98
N GLN A 154 -3.79 -1.58 17.98
CA GLN A 154 -4.40 -0.89 16.84
C GLN A 154 -5.59 -0.01 17.25
N THR A 155 -6.36 -0.42 18.26
CA THR A 155 -7.46 0.38 18.83
C THR A 155 -6.98 1.72 19.39
N VAL A 156 -5.78 1.75 19.99
CA VAL A 156 -5.16 2.98 20.50
C VAL A 156 -4.69 3.86 19.34
N LEU A 157 -4.10 3.28 18.28
CA LEU A 157 -3.72 4.03 17.08
C LEU A 157 -4.94 4.66 16.40
N THR A 158 -6.05 3.93 16.25
CA THR A 158 -7.31 4.46 15.72
C THR A 158 -7.86 5.60 16.60
N GLY A 159 -7.79 5.46 17.93
CA GLY A 159 -8.18 6.53 18.86
C GLY A 159 -7.30 7.79 18.73
N ALA A 160 -5.99 7.61 18.56
CA ALA A 160 -5.06 8.71 18.31
C ALA A 160 -5.35 9.44 16.99
N VAL A 161 -5.68 8.71 15.91
CA VAL A 161 -6.15 9.30 14.64
C VAL A 161 -7.41 10.13 14.85
N GLY A 162 -8.34 9.65 15.68
CA GLY A 162 -9.54 10.40 16.06
C GLY A 162 -9.23 11.68 16.84
N ALA A 163 -8.25 11.65 17.74
CA ALA A 163 -7.80 12.84 18.49
C ALA A 163 -7.14 13.88 17.57
N ILE A 164 -6.34 13.44 16.60
CA ILE A 164 -5.76 14.31 15.55
C ILE A 164 -6.88 14.92 14.72
N GLY A 165 -7.88 14.12 14.30
CA GLY A 165 -9.05 14.59 13.58
C GLY A 165 -9.84 15.65 14.35
N LEU A 166 -10.07 15.45 15.64
CA LEU A 166 -10.74 16.44 16.51
C LEU A 166 -9.91 17.71 16.70
N SER A 167 -8.59 17.59 16.86
CA SER A 167 -7.69 18.73 16.99
C SER A 167 -7.64 19.56 15.71
N LEU A 168 -7.58 18.92 14.55
CA LEU A 168 -7.71 19.60 13.25
C LEU A 168 -9.09 20.24 13.09
N PHE A 169 -10.16 19.61 13.56
CA PHE A 169 -11.49 20.21 13.54
C PHE A 169 -11.54 21.50 14.35
N ILE A 170 -11.00 21.49 15.58
CA ILE A 170 -10.92 22.68 16.45
C ILE A 170 -10.01 23.76 15.83
N LEU A 171 -8.85 23.37 15.30
CA LEU A 171 -7.93 24.28 14.60
C LEU A 171 -8.61 24.92 13.38
N GLY A 172 -9.30 24.13 12.58
CA GLY A 172 -10.03 24.59 11.41
C GLY A 172 -11.09 25.63 11.74
N LEU A 173 -11.78 25.49 12.89
CA LEU A 173 -12.68 26.52 13.42
C LEU A 173 -11.92 27.77 13.89
N GLY A 174 -10.74 27.60 14.50
CA GLY A 174 -9.89 28.69 14.96
C GLY A 174 -9.32 29.56 13.85
N LEU A 175 -8.93 28.97 12.72
CA LEU A 175 -8.39 29.68 11.55
C LEU A 175 -9.39 30.64 10.90
N MET A 176 -10.66 30.53 11.25
CA MET A 176 -11.72 31.43 10.79
C MET A 176 -11.84 32.68 11.67
N LEU A 177 -11.30 32.65 12.88
CA LEU A 177 -11.47 33.73 13.82
C LEU A 177 -10.40 34.81 13.56
N PRO A 178 -10.76 36.09 13.54
CA PRO A 178 -9.78 37.17 13.53
C PRO A 178 -8.83 37.06 14.73
N GLU A 179 -7.57 37.44 14.57
CA GLU A 179 -6.55 37.40 15.64
C GLU A 179 -6.95 38.11 16.95
N SER A 180 -7.88 39.07 16.88
CA SER A 180 -8.44 39.76 18.05
C SER A 180 -9.41 38.92 18.88
N SER A 181 -9.72 37.71 18.43
CA SER A 181 -10.67 36.80 19.09
C SER A 181 -9.93 35.99 20.16
N PRO A 182 -10.50 35.81 21.36
CA PRO A 182 -9.86 34.99 22.38
C PRO A 182 -9.73 33.54 21.89
N LEU A 183 -8.69 32.85 22.36
CA LEU A 183 -8.44 31.45 22.03
C LEU A 183 -9.69 30.58 22.26
N LEU A 184 -9.97 29.68 21.32
CA LEU A 184 -11.08 28.73 21.39
C LEU A 184 -10.89 27.75 22.56
N THR A 185 -11.47 28.13 23.69
CA THR A 185 -11.60 27.30 24.89
C THR A 185 -13.07 26.96 25.11
N LEU A 186 -13.36 25.90 25.87
CA LEU A 186 -14.73 25.44 26.09
C LEU A 186 -15.63 26.55 26.70
N SER A 187 -15.05 27.42 27.52
CA SER A 187 -15.73 28.59 28.12
C SER A 187 -16.03 29.70 27.11
N SER A 188 -15.12 29.95 26.15
CA SER A 188 -15.24 31.04 25.18
C SER A 188 -15.90 30.62 23.87
N ALA A 189 -16.01 29.31 23.61
CA ALA A 189 -16.49 28.74 22.35
C ALA A 189 -17.90 29.25 21.99
N ARG A 190 -18.82 29.31 22.96
CA ARG A 190 -20.20 29.74 22.70
C ARG A 190 -20.27 31.20 22.25
N SER A 191 -19.57 32.09 22.94
CA SER A 191 -19.60 33.54 22.63
C SER A 191 -18.85 33.87 21.35
N VAL A 192 -17.80 33.11 21.02
CA VAL A 192 -16.94 33.38 19.86
C VAL A 192 -17.53 32.79 18.57
N LEU A 193 -17.94 31.51 18.57
CA LEU A 193 -18.42 30.83 17.36
C LEU A 193 -19.81 31.30 16.90
N PHE A 194 -20.71 31.58 17.85
CA PHE A 194 -22.11 31.92 17.53
C PHE A 194 -22.41 33.42 17.56
N SER A 195 -21.37 34.26 17.54
CA SER A 195 -21.55 35.71 17.35
C SER A 195 -21.99 36.02 15.92
N PHE A 196 -22.97 36.92 15.77
CA PHE A 196 -23.53 37.32 14.47
C PHE A 196 -22.46 37.81 13.47
N SER A 197 -21.36 38.38 13.96
CA SER A 197 -20.24 38.85 13.13
C SER A 197 -19.40 37.71 12.53
N HIS A 198 -19.29 36.56 13.20
CA HIS A 198 -18.46 35.43 12.77
C HIS A 198 -19.25 34.35 12.04
N LEU A 199 -20.58 34.35 12.18
CA LEU A 199 -21.48 33.35 11.60
C LEU A 199 -21.38 33.25 10.05
N PRO A 200 -21.29 34.35 9.28
CA PRO A 200 -21.11 34.26 7.82
C PRO A 200 -19.79 33.60 7.43
N LEU A 201 -18.72 33.91 8.15
CA LEU A 201 -17.40 33.34 7.92
C LEU A 201 -17.41 31.85 8.26
N LEU A 202 -17.96 31.48 9.42
CA LEU A 202 -18.17 30.09 9.85
C LEU A 202 -18.92 29.27 8.80
N ALA A 203 -20.05 29.79 8.32
CA ALA A 203 -20.82 29.15 7.26
C ALA A 203 -20.01 29.01 5.97
N ALA A 204 -19.25 30.04 5.58
CA ALA A 204 -18.46 30.04 4.36
C ALA A 204 -17.35 28.99 4.32
N SER A 205 -16.85 28.48 5.46
CA SER A 205 -15.84 27.40 5.47
C SER A 205 -16.37 26.06 5.94
N PHE A 206 -17.28 26.03 6.90
CA PHE A 206 -17.88 24.78 7.37
C PHE A 206 -18.77 24.14 6.29
N VAL A 207 -19.57 24.92 5.55
CA VAL A 207 -20.47 24.38 4.54
C VAL A 207 -19.70 23.70 3.39
N PRO A 208 -18.67 24.30 2.77
CA PRO A 208 -17.87 23.60 1.77
C PRO A 208 -17.19 22.34 2.30
N ALA A 209 -16.61 22.39 3.50
CA ALA A 209 -15.96 21.23 4.12
C ALA A 209 -16.95 20.07 4.36
N PHE A 210 -18.11 20.39 4.94
CA PHE A 210 -19.18 19.42 5.20
C PHE A 210 -19.77 18.86 3.90
N MET A 211 -20.00 19.71 2.90
CA MET A 211 -20.46 19.28 1.58
C MET A 211 -19.45 18.36 0.89
N LEU A 212 -18.14 18.62 1.01
CA LEU A 212 -17.11 17.74 0.47
C LEU A 212 -17.10 16.37 1.14
N SER A 213 -17.18 16.34 2.48
CA SER A 213 -17.28 15.09 3.24
C SER A 213 -18.54 14.30 2.89
N LEU A 214 -19.70 14.98 2.85
CA LEU A 214 -20.98 14.37 2.47
C LEU A 214 -20.96 13.85 1.02
N SER A 215 -20.35 14.58 0.10
CA SER A 215 -20.26 14.20 -1.32
C SER A 215 -19.43 12.93 -1.54
N LYS A 216 -18.37 12.74 -0.74
CA LYS A 216 -17.53 11.54 -0.78
C LYS A 216 -18.26 10.31 -0.23
N ARG A 217 -19.06 10.48 0.83
CA ARG A 217 -19.72 9.37 1.56
C ARG A 217 -21.11 9.02 1.02
N SER A 218 -21.82 9.96 0.40
CA SER A 218 -23.20 9.77 -0.05
C SER A 218 -23.29 8.92 -1.33
N ARG A 219 -23.85 7.71 -1.21
CA ARG A 219 -24.21 6.86 -2.36
C ARG A 219 -25.27 7.48 -3.27
N VAL A 220 -26.07 8.44 -2.77
CA VAL A 220 -27.08 9.15 -3.56
C VAL A 220 -26.40 10.19 -4.44
N LEU A 221 -25.46 10.94 -3.89
CA LEU A 221 -24.73 11.96 -4.65
C LEU A 221 -23.77 11.34 -5.66
N ALA A 222 -23.14 10.21 -5.32
CA ALA A 222 -22.35 9.42 -6.27
C ALA A 222 -23.19 8.95 -7.46
N ARG A 223 -24.44 8.51 -7.23
CA ARG A 223 -25.37 8.14 -8.31
C ARG A 223 -25.82 9.35 -9.14
N LEU A 224 -26.16 10.46 -8.47
CA LEU A 224 -26.60 11.69 -9.14
C LEU A 224 -25.51 12.28 -10.04
N THR A 225 -24.26 12.25 -9.58
CA THR A 225 -23.09 12.77 -10.31
C THR A 225 -22.46 11.74 -11.27
N ARG A 226 -23.14 10.61 -11.52
CA ARG A 226 -22.64 9.51 -12.38
C ARG A 226 -21.23 9.04 -12.01
N GLY A 227 -20.91 9.03 -10.71
CA GLY A 227 -19.62 8.59 -10.17
C GLY A 227 -18.51 9.65 -10.20
N ALA A 228 -18.78 10.90 -10.58
CA ALA A 228 -17.75 11.95 -10.63
C ALA A 228 -17.13 12.24 -9.25
N THR A 229 -17.86 12.03 -8.15
CA THR A 229 -17.36 12.20 -6.77
C THR A 229 -16.27 11.18 -6.39
N HIS A 230 -16.16 10.05 -7.09
CA HIS A 230 -15.12 9.05 -6.87
C HIS A 230 -13.85 9.32 -7.69
N HIS A 231 -13.87 10.30 -8.60
CA HIS A 231 -12.72 10.63 -9.41
C HIS A 231 -11.65 11.34 -8.56
N ALA A 232 -10.38 10.98 -8.73
CA ALA A 232 -9.26 11.56 -7.97
C ALA A 232 -9.13 13.10 -8.07
N TYR A 233 -9.73 13.72 -9.08
CA TYR A 233 -9.74 15.17 -9.30
C TYR A 233 -10.79 15.92 -8.48
N PHE A 234 -11.79 15.24 -7.92
CA PHE A 234 -12.92 15.89 -7.27
C PHE A 234 -12.46 16.77 -6.10
N ILE A 235 -11.69 16.21 -5.16
CA ILE A 235 -11.23 16.94 -3.97
C ILE A 235 -10.32 18.12 -4.35
N PRO A 236 -9.24 17.95 -5.15
CA PRO A 236 -8.38 19.08 -5.53
C PRO A 236 -9.12 20.17 -6.31
N ALA A 237 -10.01 19.78 -7.23
CA ALA A 237 -10.79 20.74 -8.02
C ALA A 237 -11.72 21.56 -7.12
N SER A 238 -12.48 20.91 -6.23
CA SER A 238 -13.36 21.60 -5.30
C SER A 238 -12.62 22.60 -4.42
N LEU A 239 -11.42 22.24 -3.94
CA LEU A 239 -10.59 23.15 -3.14
C LEU A 239 -10.06 24.33 -3.97
N CYS A 240 -9.70 24.13 -5.24
CA CYS A 240 -9.30 25.21 -6.13
C CYS A 240 -10.46 26.14 -6.51
N PHE A 241 -11.71 25.65 -6.51
CA PHE A 241 -12.88 26.48 -6.79
C PHE A 241 -13.21 27.46 -5.66
N ILE A 242 -12.91 27.12 -4.39
CA ILE A 242 -13.18 27.99 -3.24
C ILE A 242 -12.55 29.40 -3.37
N PRO A 243 -11.23 29.55 -3.59
CA PRO A 243 -10.61 30.87 -3.72
C PRO A 243 -11.05 31.61 -4.99
N ILE A 244 -11.38 30.90 -6.07
CA ILE A 244 -11.90 31.50 -7.30
C ILE A 244 -13.25 32.16 -7.02
N ILE A 245 -14.17 31.44 -6.37
CA ILE A 245 -15.49 31.96 -5.99
C ILE A 245 -15.33 33.13 -5.01
N PHE A 246 -14.45 33.01 -4.03
CA PHE A 246 -14.16 34.07 -3.07
C PHE A 246 -13.75 35.38 -3.77
N TRP A 247 -12.76 35.33 -4.66
CA TRP A 247 -12.27 36.52 -5.36
C TRP A 247 -13.28 37.07 -6.39
N VAL A 248 -14.08 36.22 -7.04
CA VAL A 248 -15.18 36.67 -7.91
C VAL A 248 -16.23 37.44 -7.11
N ILE A 249 -16.62 36.95 -5.93
CA ILE A 249 -17.58 37.64 -5.05
C ILE A 249 -16.97 38.95 -4.53
N ALA A 250 -15.75 38.91 -3.98
CA ALA A 250 -15.06 40.09 -3.45
C ALA A 250 -14.89 41.18 -4.53
N GLY A 251 -14.53 40.77 -5.75
CA GLY A 251 -14.43 41.65 -6.92
C GLY A 251 -15.77 42.26 -7.32
N SER A 252 -16.85 41.47 -7.33
CA SER A 252 -18.20 41.96 -7.65
C SER A 252 -18.76 42.95 -6.63
N MET A 253 -18.35 42.84 -5.36
CA MET A 253 -18.76 43.72 -4.28
C MET A 253 -17.84 44.95 -4.11
N HIS A 254 -16.79 45.09 -4.94
CA HIS A 254 -15.80 46.16 -4.86
C HIS A 254 -15.23 46.38 -3.45
N THR A 255 -15.07 45.31 -2.67
CA THR A 255 -14.61 45.40 -1.28
C THR A 255 -13.09 45.57 -1.25
N PRO A 256 -12.55 46.61 -0.56
CA PRO A 256 -11.10 46.81 -0.50
C PRO A 256 -10.43 45.73 0.38
N GLN A 257 -9.19 45.40 0.05
CA GLN A 257 -8.41 44.34 0.70
C GLN A 257 -8.31 44.52 2.23
N GLU A 258 -8.12 45.76 2.69
CA GLU A 258 -8.06 46.07 4.13
C GLU A 258 -9.35 45.68 4.87
N THR A 259 -10.51 45.90 4.27
CA THR A 259 -11.79 45.51 4.88
C THR A 259 -11.90 43.99 5.00
N LEU A 260 -11.39 43.23 4.01
CA LEU A 260 -11.37 41.77 4.05
C LEU A 260 -10.43 41.25 5.15
N ILE A 261 -9.28 41.90 5.37
CA ILE A 261 -8.35 41.58 6.46
C ILE A 261 -8.98 41.87 7.83
N VAL A 262 -9.57 43.06 8.00
CA VAL A 262 -10.20 43.47 9.28
C VAL A 262 -11.33 42.53 9.70
N HIS A 263 -12.11 42.03 8.73
CA HIS A 263 -13.20 41.09 8.99
C HIS A 263 -12.76 39.61 9.04
N GLY A 264 -11.46 39.32 8.88
CA GLY A 264 -10.89 37.97 9.00
C GLY A 264 -11.06 37.08 7.77
N TRP A 265 -11.42 37.62 6.61
CA TRP A 265 -11.53 36.87 5.34
C TRP A 265 -10.18 36.61 4.67
N LEU A 266 -9.17 37.44 4.97
CA LEU A 266 -7.80 37.31 4.52
C LEU A 266 -6.85 37.31 5.73
N PHE A 267 -5.73 36.59 5.61
CA PHE A 267 -4.68 36.63 6.63
C PHE A 267 -4.04 38.03 6.66
N ARG A 268 -3.77 38.54 7.87
CA ARG A 268 -3.03 39.78 8.05
C ARG A 268 -1.54 39.50 7.86
N VAL A 269 -0.92 40.19 6.91
CA VAL A 269 0.53 40.24 6.74
C VAL A 269 0.92 41.71 6.77
N ASP A 270 1.77 42.12 7.71
CA ASP A 270 2.16 43.52 7.86
C ASP A 270 2.81 44.05 6.55
N VAL A 271 2.16 45.04 5.94
CA VAL A 271 2.48 45.57 4.58
C VAL A 271 3.89 46.16 4.50
N THR A 272 4.43 46.68 5.61
CA THR A 272 5.82 47.18 5.70
C THR A 272 6.86 46.09 5.44
N ALA A 273 6.56 44.84 5.82
CA ALA A 273 7.44 43.72 5.52
C ALA A 273 7.24 43.22 4.08
N ALA A 274 6.01 43.29 3.54
CA ALA A 274 5.69 42.95 2.15
C ALA A 274 6.34 43.91 1.12
N GLN A 275 6.47 45.21 1.45
CA GLN A 275 7.09 46.23 0.58
C GLN A 275 8.62 46.16 0.52
N GLN A 276 9.27 45.52 1.50
CA GLN A 276 10.72 45.30 1.51
C GLN A 276 11.13 43.96 0.85
N SER A 277 10.15 43.07 0.61
CA SER A 277 10.39 41.69 0.15
C SER A 277 10.23 41.51 -1.36
N GLY A 278 11.29 41.77 -2.13
CA GLY A 278 11.42 41.28 -3.51
C GLY A 278 11.56 39.75 -3.59
N ILE A 279 11.52 39.19 -4.81
CA ILE A 279 11.79 37.76 -5.07
C ILE A 279 13.17 37.41 -4.48
N GLY A 280 13.23 36.46 -3.54
CA GLY A 280 14.48 36.02 -2.90
C GLY A 280 14.70 36.48 -1.45
N THR A 281 13.82 37.31 -0.90
CA THR A 281 13.90 37.76 0.50
C THR A 281 13.47 36.69 1.52
N SER A 282 12.92 35.55 1.10
CA SER A 282 12.54 34.45 2.00
C SER A 282 13.73 33.71 2.63
N TRP A 283 14.94 33.83 2.06
CA TRP A 283 16.18 33.33 2.69
C TRP A 283 16.64 34.23 3.86
N ILE A 284 15.98 35.37 4.11
CA ILE A 284 16.42 36.38 5.08
C ILE A 284 16.31 35.92 6.54
N TYR A 285 15.61 34.83 6.88
CA TYR A 285 15.62 34.34 8.27
C TYR A 285 17.05 33.98 8.75
N TRP A 286 17.96 33.62 7.84
CA TRP A 286 19.39 33.44 8.15
C TRP A 286 20.08 34.70 8.66
N ARG A 287 19.58 35.89 8.30
CA ARG A 287 20.11 37.17 8.79
C ARG A 287 19.94 37.32 10.30
N GLU A 288 18.94 36.65 10.86
CA GLU A 288 18.65 36.70 12.30
C GLU A 288 19.55 35.73 13.10
N PHE A 289 20.32 34.85 12.44
CA PHE A 289 21.34 34.01 13.06
C PHE A 289 22.65 34.79 13.25
N ASP A 290 22.76 35.53 14.36
CA ASP A 290 24.01 36.18 14.78
C ASP A 290 24.70 35.34 15.89
N PHE A 291 25.49 34.35 15.48
CA PHE A 291 26.15 33.40 16.39
C PHE A 291 26.99 34.06 17.51
N PRO A 292 27.77 35.13 17.25
CA PRO A 292 28.45 35.89 18.30
C PRO A 292 27.55 36.46 19.39
N ARG A 293 26.28 36.74 19.09
CA ARG A 293 25.30 37.30 20.05
C ARG A 293 24.47 36.24 20.75
N VAL A 294 24.70 34.95 20.49
CA VAL A 294 23.94 33.87 21.12
C VAL A 294 24.36 33.72 22.59
N GLU A 295 23.40 33.89 23.49
CA GLU A 295 23.61 33.80 24.93
C GLU A 295 23.25 32.40 25.44
N TRP A 296 24.22 31.48 25.40
CA TRP A 296 24.01 30.07 25.76
C TRP A 296 23.54 29.84 27.20
N TRP A 297 23.85 30.74 28.12
CA TRP A 297 23.39 30.63 29.51
C TRP A 297 21.86 30.75 29.61
N ALA A 298 21.24 31.56 28.75
CA ALA A 298 19.79 31.76 28.74
C ALA A 298 19.05 30.47 28.34
N LEU A 299 19.69 29.59 27.57
CA LEU A 299 19.12 28.30 27.16
C LEU A 299 18.79 27.39 28.35
N LYS A 300 19.47 27.57 29.50
CA LYS A 300 19.14 26.86 30.74
C LYS A 300 17.71 27.13 31.20
N HIS A 301 17.18 28.32 30.95
CA HIS A 301 15.81 28.68 31.32
C HIS A 301 14.75 28.01 30.42
N ALA A 302 15.10 27.73 29.15
CA ALA A 302 14.21 27.07 28.19
C ALA A 302 14.37 25.54 28.13
N ILE A 303 15.23 24.94 28.97
CA ILE A 303 15.62 23.53 28.85
C ILE A 303 14.42 22.58 29.03
N ALA A 304 13.47 22.92 29.89
CA ALA A 304 12.27 22.12 30.12
C ALA A 304 11.43 22.01 28.84
N ASN A 305 11.17 23.15 28.18
CA ASN A 305 10.44 23.18 26.92
C ASN A 305 11.21 22.50 25.78
N ILE A 306 12.54 22.62 25.73
CA ILE A 306 13.38 21.91 24.73
C ILE A 306 13.29 20.39 24.90
N VAL A 307 13.44 19.88 26.12
CA VAL A 307 13.37 18.44 26.39
C VAL A 307 11.97 17.90 26.07
N LEU A 308 10.93 18.60 26.50
CA LEU A 308 9.55 18.20 26.25
C LEU A 308 9.22 18.19 24.75
N LEU A 309 9.70 19.20 24.03
CA LEU A 309 9.59 19.29 22.57
C LEU A 309 10.24 18.09 21.87
N VAL A 310 11.48 17.74 22.24
CA VAL A 310 12.20 16.60 21.65
C VAL A 310 11.49 15.28 21.97
N VAL A 311 11.03 15.09 23.20
CA VAL A 311 10.29 13.87 23.61
C VAL A 311 9.00 13.74 22.80
N ILE A 312 8.18 14.79 22.75
CA ILE A 312 6.91 14.78 22.00
C ILE A 312 7.18 14.57 20.51
N GLY A 313 8.17 15.25 19.94
CA GLY A 313 8.52 15.09 18.54
C GLY A 313 8.97 13.69 18.19
N VAL A 314 9.74 13.04 19.07
CA VAL A 314 10.19 11.67 18.87
C VAL A 314 9.06 10.64 19.02
N LEU A 315 8.10 10.89 19.91
CA LEU A 315 6.96 10.00 20.15
C LEU A 315 5.95 9.97 19.00
N ASN A 316 5.82 11.05 18.24
CA ASN A 316 4.83 11.13 17.16
C ASN A 316 5.14 10.19 15.98
N LEU A 317 6.41 9.96 15.65
CA LEU A 317 6.76 9.12 14.50
C LEU A 317 6.36 7.64 14.69
N PRO A 318 6.64 6.99 15.84
CA PRO A 318 6.10 5.67 16.18
C PRO A 318 4.58 5.55 16.13
N ILE A 319 3.85 6.66 16.27
CA ILE A 319 2.39 6.67 16.23
C ILE A 319 1.93 6.80 14.77
N PHE A 320 2.53 7.74 14.03
CA PHE A 320 2.10 8.07 12.66
C PHE A 320 2.46 7.00 11.64
N VAL A 321 3.63 6.36 11.74
CA VAL A 321 4.09 5.38 10.73
C VAL A 321 3.20 4.13 10.71
N PRO A 322 2.93 3.43 11.84
CA PRO A 322 2.04 2.27 11.83
C PRO A 322 0.61 2.64 11.47
N ALA A 323 0.11 3.79 11.95
CA ALA A 323 -1.22 4.27 11.58
C ALA A 323 -1.32 4.53 10.06
N LEU A 324 -0.30 5.16 9.47
CA LEU A 324 -0.25 5.40 8.02
C LEU A 324 -0.19 4.09 7.23
N ALA A 325 0.65 3.15 7.68
CA ALA A 325 0.78 1.82 7.09
C ALA A 325 -0.54 1.05 7.11
N PHE A 326 -1.28 1.16 8.21
CA PHE A 326 -2.60 0.58 8.36
C PHE A 326 -3.61 1.22 7.41
N SER A 327 -3.73 2.55 7.39
CA SER A 327 -4.73 3.25 6.55
C SER A 327 -4.46 3.18 5.04
N LEU A 328 -3.20 3.02 4.65
CA LEU A 328 -2.79 2.81 3.25
C LEU A 328 -2.69 1.34 2.88
N ASP A 329 -2.76 0.45 3.88
CA ASP A 329 -2.55 -0.97 3.74
C ASP A 329 -1.22 -1.24 2.99
N VAL A 330 -0.09 -0.81 3.55
CA VAL A 330 1.24 -1.02 2.97
C VAL A 330 2.23 -1.51 4.03
N PRO A 331 3.22 -2.34 3.67
CA PRO A 331 4.23 -2.77 4.62
C PRO A 331 5.11 -1.59 5.04
N TYR A 332 5.54 -1.58 6.31
CA TYR A 332 6.39 -0.53 6.86
C TYR A 332 7.64 -1.11 7.55
N ASP A 333 8.70 -0.31 7.58
CA ASP A 333 9.91 -0.59 8.37
C ASP A 333 10.21 0.62 9.24
N MET A 334 9.89 0.50 10.53
CA MET A 334 10.02 1.59 11.48
C MET A 334 11.47 2.06 11.65
N ASN A 335 12.46 1.16 11.55
CA ASN A 335 13.86 1.53 11.71
C ASN A 335 14.35 2.37 10.52
N HIS A 336 13.85 2.05 9.32
CA HIS A 336 14.11 2.85 8.12
C HIS A 336 13.48 4.24 8.22
N GLU A 337 12.23 4.33 8.69
CA GLU A 337 11.56 5.62 8.89
C GLU A 337 12.24 6.47 9.97
N PHE A 338 12.73 5.86 11.06
CA PHE A 338 13.56 6.56 12.06
C PHE A 338 14.82 7.17 11.44
N LEU A 339 15.56 6.41 10.62
CA LEU A 339 16.76 6.93 9.95
C LEU A 339 16.41 8.05 8.96
N GLY A 340 15.36 7.87 8.16
CA GLY A 340 14.88 8.86 7.21
C GLY A 340 14.50 10.19 7.87
N GLN A 341 13.72 10.13 8.95
CA GLN A 341 13.33 11.32 9.70
C GLN A 341 14.44 11.91 10.54
N GLY A 342 15.36 11.08 11.01
CA GLY A 342 16.60 11.51 11.64
C GLY A 342 17.42 12.41 10.71
N ILE A 343 17.63 11.98 9.46
CA ILE A 343 18.33 12.78 8.44
C ILE A 343 17.57 14.07 8.13
N ALA A 344 16.24 13.99 7.96
CA ALA A 344 15.39 15.15 7.69
C ALA A 344 15.50 16.25 8.77
N ASN A 345 15.52 15.85 10.03
CA ASN A 345 15.62 16.76 11.17
C ASN A 345 17.05 17.27 11.40
N LEU A 346 18.08 16.45 11.16
CA LEU A 346 19.46 16.93 11.15
C LEU A 346 19.69 17.99 10.08
N LEU A 347 19.17 17.78 8.86
CA LEU A 347 19.23 18.78 7.79
C LEU A 347 18.54 20.07 8.22
N SER A 348 17.36 19.97 8.84
CA SER A 348 16.63 21.14 9.37
C SER A 348 17.40 21.89 10.45
N GLY A 349 18.04 21.17 11.39
CA GLY A 349 18.88 21.79 12.41
C GLY A 349 20.09 22.52 11.82
N VAL A 350 20.77 21.91 10.83
CA VAL A 350 21.90 22.54 10.13
C VAL A 350 21.47 23.78 9.36
N THR A 351 20.26 23.78 8.80
CA THR A 351 19.73 24.94 8.08
C THR A 351 19.06 25.98 8.98
N GLY A 352 19.07 25.79 10.30
CA GLY A 352 18.49 26.74 11.23
C GLY A 352 16.95 26.78 11.22
N THR A 353 16.30 25.65 10.96
CA THR A 353 14.82 25.55 10.96
C THR A 353 14.33 24.64 12.09
N VAL A 354 13.01 24.56 12.25
CA VAL A 354 12.32 23.79 13.30
C VAL A 354 12.11 22.31 12.93
N PRO A 355 11.83 21.42 13.90
CA PRO A 355 11.66 20.00 13.63
C PRO A 355 10.52 19.71 12.64
N ASN A 356 10.70 18.64 11.87
CA ASN A 356 9.72 18.14 10.90
C ASN A 356 9.42 16.66 11.11
N ILE A 357 8.34 16.21 10.49
CA ILE A 357 7.90 14.82 10.53
C ILE A 357 7.12 14.44 9.26
N LEU A 358 6.98 13.13 9.03
CA LEU A 358 6.04 12.55 8.07
C LEU A 358 4.62 12.87 8.57
N GLN A 359 3.88 13.64 7.78
CA GLN A 359 2.52 14.03 8.13
C GLN A 359 1.53 12.95 7.71
N TYR A 360 0.96 12.25 8.68
CA TYR A 360 0.01 11.15 8.48
C TYR A 360 -1.15 11.54 7.55
N SER A 361 -1.90 12.59 7.93
CA SER A 361 -3.14 12.99 7.27
C SER A 361 -2.92 13.32 5.80
N TYR A 362 -1.90 14.13 5.49
CA TYR A 362 -1.62 14.56 4.11
C TYR A 362 -1.13 13.40 3.24
N SER A 363 -0.30 12.51 3.82
CA SER A 363 0.22 11.32 3.12
C SER A 363 -0.89 10.36 2.70
N VAL A 364 -1.95 10.20 3.52
CA VAL A 364 -3.12 9.37 3.18
C VAL A 364 -3.80 9.90 1.91
N PHE A 365 -4.12 11.20 1.88
CA PHE A 365 -4.85 11.77 0.75
C PHE A 365 -4.02 11.82 -0.53
N ILE A 366 -2.73 12.12 -0.42
CA ILE A 366 -1.82 12.13 -1.58
C ILE A 366 -1.68 10.73 -2.16
N THR A 367 -1.48 9.72 -1.33
CA THR A 367 -1.35 8.34 -1.80
C THR A 367 -2.67 7.83 -2.40
N ARG A 368 -3.81 8.14 -1.78
CA ARG A 368 -5.14 7.83 -2.33
C ARG A 368 -5.43 8.57 -3.65
N ALA A 369 -4.80 9.73 -3.88
CA ALA A 369 -4.83 10.46 -5.16
C ALA A 369 -3.85 9.89 -6.21
N ASN A 370 -3.31 8.69 -6.00
CA ASN A 370 -2.26 8.05 -6.81
C ASN A 370 -0.92 8.81 -6.83
N GLY A 371 -0.61 9.54 -5.75
CA GLY A 371 0.67 10.19 -5.55
C GLY A 371 1.78 9.20 -5.20
N GLY A 372 2.88 9.25 -5.92
CA GLY A 372 4.11 8.52 -5.64
C GLY A 372 5.31 9.46 -5.47
N ARG A 373 6.52 8.89 -5.45
CA ARG A 373 7.75 9.65 -5.20
C ARG A 373 8.02 10.72 -6.27
N PHE A 374 7.63 10.46 -7.51
CA PHE A 374 7.81 11.41 -8.61
C PHE A 374 6.91 12.64 -8.43
N GLU A 375 5.67 12.41 -8.04
CA GLU A 375 4.68 13.43 -7.72
C GLU A 375 5.16 14.28 -6.53
N MET A 376 5.69 13.63 -5.49
CA MET A 376 6.28 14.34 -4.34
C MET A 376 7.51 15.17 -4.70
N ALA A 377 8.32 14.73 -5.67
CA ALA A 377 9.43 15.55 -6.17
C ALA A 377 8.93 16.82 -6.88
N ILE A 378 7.82 16.74 -7.62
CA ILE A 378 7.18 17.91 -8.23
C ILE A 378 6.60 18.82 -7.15
N VAL A 379 5.91 18.27 -6.15
CA VAL A 379 5.41 19.03 -4.98
C VAL A 379 6.56 19.77 -4.30
N THR A 380 7.69 19.11 -4.05
CA THR A 380 8.89 19.73 -3.48
C THR A 380 9.38 20.90 -4.33
N GLY A 381 9.47 20.72 -5.66
CA GLY A 381 9.88 21.79 -6.57
C GLY A 381 8.92 22.99 -6.54
N LEU A 382 7.61 22.74 -6.50
CA LEU A 382 6.59 23.79 -6.36
C LEU A 382 6.64 24.46 -4.99
N THR A 383 6.93 23.72 -3.92
CA THR A 383 7.14 24.28 -2.57
C THR A 383 8.44 25.09 -2.49
N CYS A 384 9.48 24.72 -3.23
CA CYS A 384 10.69 25.55 -3.38
C CYS A 384 10.38 26.85 -4.11
N ILE A 385 9.56 26.82 -5.16
CA ILE A 385 9.09 28.04 -5.84
C ILE A 385 8.29 28.90 -4.86
N LEU A 386 7.35 28.27 -4.12
CA LEU A 386 6.57 28.93 -3.08
C LEU A 386 7.47 29.58 -2.02
N PHE A 387 8.55 28.92 -1.60
CA PHE A 387 9.49 29.50 -0.66
C PHE A 387 9.99 30.86 -1.15
N PHE A 388 10.38 31.00 -2.42
CA PHE A 388 10.85 32.27 -2.98
C PHE A 388 9.74 33.28 -3.30
N THR A 389 8.49 32.84 -3.45
CA THR A 389 7.33 33.68 -3.81
C THR A 389 6.33 33.88 -2.67
N SER A 390 6.62 33.36 -1.47
CA SER A 390 5.70 33.34 -0.33
C SER A 390 5.22 34.74 0.06
N SER A 391 6.12 35.72 0.09
CA SER A 391 5.78 37.12 0.38
C SER A 391 4.75 37.73 -0.57
N LEU A 392 4.68 37.25 -1.82
CA LEU A 392 3.74 37.72 -2.84
C LEU A 392 2.39 36.98 -2.80
N LEU A 393 2.41 35.69 -2.46
CA LEU A 393 1.22 34.83 -2.53
C LEU A 393 0.38 34.88 -1.25
N LEU A 394 1.03 34.91 -0.09
CA LEU A 394 0.40 34.81 1.24
C LEU A 394 -0.74 35.83 1.46
N PRO A 395 -0.61 37.13 1.10
CA PRO A 395 -1.67 38.12 1.36
C PRO A 395 -2.97 37.88 0.58
N TYR A 396 -2.94 37.03 -0.45
CA TYR A 396 -4.10 36.75 -1.31
C TYR A 396 -4.80 35.42 -0.99
N VAL A 397 -4.28 34.64 -0.04
CA VAL A 397 -4.86 33.36 0.37
C VAL A 397 -6.05 33.62 1.30
N PRO A 398 -7.28 33.21 0.94
CA PRO A 398 -8.45 33.35 1.82
C PRO A 398 -8.35 32.42 3.03
N THR A 399 -8.68 32.94 4.21
CA THR A 399 -8.78 32.14 5.45
C THR A 399 -9.81 31.02 5.30
N VAL A 400 -10.86 31.27 4.50
CA VAL A 400 -11.90 30.31 4.15
C VAL A 400 -11.34 29.05 3.50
N LEU A 401 -10.34 29.19 2.62
CA LEU A 401 -9.72 28.05 1.96
C LEU A 401 -8.90 27.20 2.94
N ALA A 402 -8.08 27.87 3.77
CA ALA A 402 -7.28 27.21 4.81
C ALA A 402 -8.17 26.44 5.80
N SER A 403 -9.20 27.11 6.32
CA SER A 403 -10.16 26.53 7.25
C SER A 403 -10.96 25.38 6.63
N ALA A 404 -11.52 25.56 5.41
CA ALA A 404 -12.34 24.53 4.78
C ALA A 404 -11.54 23.24 4.52
N LEU A 405 -10.26 23.35 4.16
CA LEU A 405 -9.40 22.18 3.98
C LEU A 405 -9.13 21.48 5.32
N VAL A 406 -8.71 22.22 6.34
CA VAL A 406 -8.39 21.67 7.66
C VAL A 406 -9.64 21.04 8.30
N LEU A 407 -10.80 21.68 8.19
CA LEU A 407 -12.09 21.15 8.64
C LEU A 407 -12.47 19.87 7.89
N PHE A 408 -12.33 19.86 6.55
CA PHE A 408 -12.62 18.66 5.75
C PHE A 408 -11.76 17.48 6.20
N LEU A 409 -10.46 17.70 6.42
CA LEU A 409 -9.55 16.68 6.92
C LEU A 409 -9.93 16.21 8.33
N GLY A 410 -10.22 17.16 9.24
CA GLY A 410 -10.61 16.85 10.61
C GLY A 410 -11.89 16.01 10.67
N ILE A 411 -12.91 16.37 9.88
CA ILE A 411 -14.17 15.63 9.78
C ILE A 411 -13.92 14.21 9.23
N GLU A 412 -13.15 14.08 8.16
CA GLU A 412 -12.90 12.78 7.54
C GLU A 412 -12.15 11.82 8.49
N LEU A 413 -11.12 12.30 9.18
CA LEU A 413 -10.37 11.50 10.14
C LEU A 413 -11.20 11.13 11.37
N LEU A 414 -12.04 12.05 11.86
CA LEU A 414 -12.91 11.79 12.99
C LEU A 414 -14.00 10.77 12.64
N LEU A 415 -14.57 10.84 11.44
CA LEU A 415 -15.53 9.84 10.96
C LEU A 415 -14.87 8.47 10.74
N GLU A 416 -13.67 8.42 10.15
CA GLU A 416 -12.90 7.16 10.00
C GLU A 416 -12.59 6.54 11.37
N ALA A 417 -12.11 7.36 12.32
CA ALA A 417 -11.73 6.88 13.64
C ALA A 417 -12.90 6.52 14.57
N VAL A 418 -14.02 7.24 14.52
CA VAL A 418 -15.15 7.05 15.47
C VAL A 418 -16.28 6.24 14.84
N TRP A 419 -16.70 6.59 13.63
CA TRP A 419 -17.89 6.01 13.00
C TRP A 419 -17.60 4.69 12.31
N GLU A 420 -16.56 4.62 11.47
CA GLU A 420 -16.20 3.39 10.76
C GLU A 420 -15.65 2.33 11.72
N SER A 421 -14.89 2.74 12.74
CA SER A 421 -14.45 1.84 13.80
C SER A 421 -15.61 1.29 14.64
N ALA A 422 -16.66 2.08 14.90
CA ALA A 422 -17.85 1.61 15.64
C ALA A 422 -18.60 0.49 14.92
N GLN A 423 -18.50 0.42 13.59
CA GLN A 423 -19.14 -0.62 12.78
C GLN A 423 -18.36 -1.93 12.78
N THR A 424 -17.08 -1.91 13.11
CA THR A 424 -16.16 -3.05 13.01
C THR A 424 -15.69 -3.56 14.37
N LEU A 425 -15.55 -2.70 15.38
CA LEU A 425 -15.02 -3.07 16.69
C LEU A 425 -16.11 -3.52 17.68
N VAL A 426 -15.73 -4.38 18.62
CA VAL A 426 -16.59 -4.73 19.77
C VAL A 426 -16.70 -3.53 20.72
N LEU A 427 -17.79 -3.42 21.50
CA LEU A 427 -18.03 -2.28 22.41
C LEU A 427 -16.84 -1.94 23.34
N LEU A 428 -16.14 -2.94 23.87
CA LEU A 428 -14.95 -2.72 24.70
C LEU A 428 -13.74 -2.22 23.89
N GLU A 429 -13.51 -2.78 22.70
CA GLU A 429 -12.47 -2.32 21.77
C GLU A 429 -12.74 -0.87 21.31
N TRP A 430 -13.99 -0.55 20.98
CA TRP A 430 -14.43 0.81 20.65
C TRP A 430 -14.35 1.75 21.86
N GLY A 431 -14.60 1.24 23.07
CA GLY A 431 -14.37 1.96 24.32
C GLY A 431 -12.91 2.41 24.49
N VAL A 432 -11.94 1.59 24.08
CA VAL A 432 -10.51 1.96 24.05
C VAL A 432 -10.26 3.10 23.06
N VAL A 433 -10.85 3.03 21.86
CA VAL A 433 -10.75 4.10 20.85
C VAL A 433 -11.24 5.43 21.42
N MET A 434 -12.45 5.46 21.99
CA MET A 434 -13.05 6.67 22.56
C MET A 434 -12.27 7.20 23.77
N THR A 435 -11.82 6.31 24.66
CA THR A 435 -11.02 6.69 25.83
C THR A 435 -9.71 7.33 25.40
N THR A 436 -9.01 6.73 24.43
CA THR A 436 -7.77 7.28 23.87
C THR A 436 -8.03 8.65 23.22
N LEU A 437 -9.08 8.77 22.41
CA LEU A 437 -9.45 10.01 21.75
C LEU A 437 -9.62 11.16 22.75
N PHE A 438 -10.48 10.97 23.75
CA PHE A 438 -10.75 12.01 24.74
C PHE A 438 -9.55 12.28 25.65
N ALA A 439 -8.81 11.24 26.04
CA ALA A 439 -7.62 11.43 26.86
C ALA A 439 -6.57 12.27 26.11
N CYS A 440 -6.33 11.99 24.82
CA CYS A 440 -5.41 12.79 23.99
C CYS A 440 -5.86 14.24 23.84
N THR A 441 -7.17 14.49 23.74
CA THR A 441 -7.70 15.85 23.60
C THR A 441 -7.67 16.65 24.89
N PHE A 442 -7.93 16.04 26.05
CA PHE A 442 -8.08 16.77 27.32
C PHE A 442 -6.84 16.74 28.22
N LEU A 443 -6.04 15.68 28.19
CA LEU A 443 -4.86 15.53 29.05
C LEU A 443 -3.55 15.93 28.36
N GLY A 444 -3.56 16.03 27.03
CA GLY A 444 -2.36 16.12 26.20
C GLY A 444 -2.19 14.86 25.36
N PHE A 445 -1.61 15.00 24.17
CA PHE A 445 -1.53 13.91 23.20
C PHE A 445 -0.70 12.72 23.72
N ALA A 446 0.45 12.99 24.34
CA ALA A 446 1.36 11.96 24.85
C ALA A 446 0.77 11.22 26.07
N GLU A 447 0.25 11.98 27.04
CA GLU A 447 -0.39 11.47 28.25
C GLU A 447 -1.64 10.65 27.89
N GLY A 448 -2.47 11.19 27.00
CA GLY A 448 -3.66 10.53 26.52
C GLY A 448 -3.39 9.23 25.78
N PHE A 449 -2.33 9.20 24.96
CA PHE A 449 -1.89 7.97 24.30
C PHE A 449 -1.47 6.91 25.32
N GLY A 450 -0.75 7.31 26.39
CA GLY A 450 -0.41 6.44 27.51
C GLY A 450 -1.64 5.87 28.24
N VAL A 451 -2.67 6.69 28.47
CA VAL A 451 -3.96 6.25 29.03
C VAL A 451 -4.65 5.25 28.09
N GLY A 452 -4.58 5.47 26.78
CA GLY A 452 -5.08 4.55 25.77
C GLY A 452 -4.44 3.17 25.86
N ILE A 453 -3.10 3.10 25.93
CA ILE A 453 -2.35 1.84 26.11
C ILE A 453 -2.75 1.15 27.43
N GLY A 454 -2.86 1.91 28.52
CA GLY A 454 -3.29 1.38 29.81
C GLY A 454 -4.70 0.78 29.74
N THR A 455 -5.63 1.46 29.06
CA THR A 455 -7.01 1.00 28.87
C THR A 455 -7.06 -0.24 28.00
N ALA A 456 -6.32 -0.29 26.89
CA ALA A 456 -6.21 -1.47 26.04
C ALA A 456 -5.68 -2.68 26.81
N THR A 457 -4.66 -2.47 27.64
CA THR A 457 -4.08 -3.50 28.50
C THR A 457 -5.07 -3.99 29.54
N ALA A 458 -5.85 -3.09 30.15
CA ALA A 458 -6.89 -3.45 31.11
C ALA A 458 -8.02 -4.26 30.44
N VAL A 459 -8.49 -3.84 29.27
CA VAL A 459 -9.48 -4.59 28.48
C VAL A 459 -8.96 -5.98 28.13
N TYR A 460 -7.69 -6.09 27.75
CA TYR A 460 -7.04 -7.38 27.53
C TYR A 460 -7.05 -8.27 28.78
N LEU A 461 -6.67 -7.73 29.94
CA LEU A 461 -6.71 -8.49 31.20
C LEU A 461 -8.13 -8.95 31.55
N VAL A 462 -9.13 -8.09 31.32
CA VAL A 462 -10.54 -8.45 31.53
C VAL A 462 -10.96 -9.59 30.59
N TYR A 463 -10.64 -9.51 29.30
CA TYR A 463 -10.91 -10.62 28.38
C TYR A 463 -10.17 -11.90 28.78
N GLY A 464 -8.90 -11.79 29.16
CA GLY A 464 -8.11 -12.90 29.65
C GLY A 464 -8.72 -13.58 30.89
N VAL A 465 -9.24 -12.80 31.84
CA VAL A 465 -9.89 -13.31 33.07
C VAL A 465 -11.30 -13.87 32.80
N VAL A 466 -12.07 -13.21 31.93
CA VAL A 466 -13.42 -13.67 31.58
C VAL A 466 -13.37 -14.97 30.77
N ASP A 467 -12.42 -15.10 29.85
CA ASP A 467 -12.29 -16.26 28.97
C ASP A 467 -11.46 -17.40 29.57
N SER A 468 -10.68 -17.16 30.62
CA SER A 468 -10.08 -18.22 31.46
C SER A 468 -11.09 -18.92 32.38
N ARG A 469 -12.36 -18.48 32.39
CA ARG A 469 -13.44 -19.34 32.89
C ARG A 469 -13.55 -20.54 31.97
N ALA A 470 -13.24 -21.73 32.50
CA ALA A 470 -13.37 -22.99 31.77
C ALA A 470 -14.75 -23.07 31.10
N ARG A 471 -14.80 -22.87 29.78
CA ARG A 471 -15.95 -23.31 28.99
C ARG A 471 -15.81 -24.80 28.86
N VAL A 472 -16.88 -25.52 29.18
CA VAL A 472 -17.01 -26.92 28.80
C VAL A 472 -17.06 -26.93 27.28
N ILE A 473 -15.89 -27.09 26.65
CA ILE A 473 -15.82 -27.59 25.29
C ILE A 473 -16.40 -29.00 25.41
N GLN A 474 -17.52 -29.27 24.73
CA GLN A 474 -17.86 -30.65 24.47
C GLN A 474 -16.68 -31.20 23.68
N TRP A 475 -15.83 -31.96 24.37
CA TRP A 475 -14.88 -32.82 23.71
C TRP A 475 -15.72 -33.75 22.84
N GLU A 476 -15.83 -33.44 21.55
CA GLU A 476 -16.10 -34.50 20.59
C GLU A 476 -14.85 -35.38 20.67
N GLU A 477 -15.03 -36.53 21.33
CA GLU A 477 -13.95 -37.43 21.71
C GLU A 477 -13.04 -37.68 20.51
N TRP A 478 -11.75 -37.39 20.70
CA TRP A 478 -10.70 -38.00 19.89
C TRP A 478 -10.80 -39.52 20.10
N ASN A 479 -11.53 -40.19 19.22
CA ASN A 479 -11.80 -41.60 19.33
C ASN A 479 -10.98 -42.35 18.28
N GLU A 480 -9.91 -43.01 18.76
CA GLU A 480 -9.16 -44.07 18.05
C GLU A 480 -10.03 -45.31 17.76
N THR A 481 -11.36 -45.25 17.94
CA THR A 481 -12.30 -46.37 17.85
C THR A 481 -13.05 -46.48 16.52
N HIS A 482 -12.83 -45.60 15.54
CA HIS A 482 -13.42 -45.80 14.20
C HIS A 482 -12.85 -46.98 13.41
N CYS A 483 -11.77 -47.63 13.88
CA CYS A 483 -11.32 -48.87 13.26
C CYS A 483 -11.91 -50.15 13.86
N ASN A 484 -12.46 -50.18 15.08
CA ASN A 484 -12.89 -51.46 15.68
C ASN A 484 -13.93 -51.30 16.82
N ARG A 485 -15.22 -51.21 16.50
CA ARG A 485 -16.30 -52.05 17.07
C ARG A 485 -17.68 -51.50 16.76
N GLY A 486 -18.43 -52.26 15.96
CA GLY A 486 -19.83 -52.47 16.29
C GLY A 486 -19.95 -53.20 17.64
N GLN A 487 -21.05 -52.93 18.33
CA GLN A 487 -21.57 -53.59 19.55
C GLN A 487 -21.23 -52.94 20.91
N SER A 488 -22.25 -52.21 21.40
CA SER A 488 -22.92 -52.40 22.71
C SER A 488 -22.51 -51.58 23.94
N THR A 489 -23.54 -50.89 24.48
CA THR A 489 -23.94 -50.65 25.90
C THR A 489 -23.31 -49.56 26.78
N SER A 490 -24.11 -48.47 26.97
CA SER A 490 -24.56 -47.79 28.22
C SER A 490 -23.62 -47.49 29.43
N VAL A 491 -23.38 -46.18 29.71
CA VAL A 491 -23.60 -45.33 30.95
C VAL A 491 -23.36 -45.96 32.36
N PRO A 492 -22.84 -45.30 33.46
CA PRO A 492 -22.73 -43.84 33.81
C PRO A 492 -21.42 -43.32 34.49
N ILE A 493 -21.44 -41.99 34.70
CA ILE A 493 -20.62 -40.99 35.42
C ILE A 493 -20.09 -41.34 36.84
N TYR A 494 -18.90 -40.83 37.22
CA TYR A 494 -18.59 -40.26 38.56
C TYR A 494 -17.53 -39.12 38.49
N PRO A 495 -17.58 -38.07 39.37
CA PRO A 495 -16.73 -36.86 39.31
C PRO A 495 -15.64 -36.78 40.41
N LEU A 496 -14.75 -35.76 40.27
CA LEU A 496 -13.85 -35.09 41.25
C LEU A 496 -12.39 -35.60 41.39
N SER A 497 -11.39 -34.75 41.07
CA SER A 497 -10.72 -33.83 42.03
C SER A 497 -9.31 -33.36 41.63
N HIS A 498 -9.11 -32.03 41.67
CA HIS A 498 -7.95 -31.24 42.16
C HIS A 498 -6.47 -31.63 41.91
N MET A 499 -5.81 -30.79 41.07
CA MET A 499 -4.59 -29.98 41.36
C MET A 499 -3.20 -30.70 41.58
N PRO A 500 -2.05 -29.99 41.49
CA PRO A 500 -1.08 -30.13 40.40
C PRO A 500 0.30 -30.65 40.85
N SER A 501 1.15 -31.09 39.91
CA SER A 501 2.60 -31.15 40.17
C SER A 501 3.43 -31.08 38.88
N ALA A 502 4.57 -30.42 39.03
CA ALA A 502 5.52 -30.02 38.01
C ALA A 502 6.56 -31.10 37.68
N ASN A 503 7.24 -30.90 36.55
CA ASN A 503 8.57 -31.39 36.16
C ASN A 503 8.77 -32.90 36.00
N THR A 504 9.06 -33.34 34.77
CA THR A 504 10.23 -34.19 34.39
C THR A 504 10.20 -34.42 32.86
N LEU A 505 11.05 -33.78 32.06
CA LEU A 505 12.40 -34.20 31.63
C LEU A 505 12.49 -35.56 30.91
N SER A 506 12.82 -35.44 29.61
CA SER A 506 13.81 -36.19 28.82
C SER A 506 13.73 -37.70 28.65
N ASN A 507 13.81 -38.09 27.37
CA ASN A 507 14.61 -39.17 26.80
C ASN A 507 14.50 -40.55 27.44
N VAL A 508 13.89 -41.49 26.73
CA VAL A 508 14.19 -42.92 26.89
C VAL A 508 14.72 -43.49 25.58
N ASN A 509 16.00 -43.85 25.66
CA ASN A 509 16.78 -44.58 24.67
C ASN A 509 16.31 -46.04 24.55
N ARG A 510 16.58 -46.57 23.36
CA ARG A 510 16.55 -47.98 22.96
C ARG A 510 17.32 -48.91 23.91
N ILE A 511 16.81 -50.13 24.09
CA ILE A 511 17.56 -51.33 24.47
C ILE A 511 17.07 -52.49 23.56
N PRO A 512 17.95 -53.30 22.94
CA PRO A 512 17.60 -54.49 22.16
C PRO A 512 17.85 -55.83 22.90
N ASP A 513 17.38 -56.93 22.28
CA ASP A 513 17.64 -58.37 22.52
C ASP A 513 16.73 -59.05 23.58
N SER A 514 16.06 -60.21 23.39
CA SER A 514 16.18 -61.42 22.54
C SER A 514 14.88 -62.31 22.65
N PRO A 515 14.82 -63.60 22.26
CA PRO A 515 14.29 -64.10 20.97
C PRO A 515 13.07 -65.06 21.07
N ASP A 516 12.50 -65.37 19.89
CA ASP A 516 11.72 -66.55 19.48
C ASP A 516 10.40 -66.91 20.21
N ILE A 517 9.29 -66.89 19.45
CA ILE A 517 8.43 -68.05 19.15
C ILE A 517 7.63 -67.76 17.88
N GLU A 518 7.81 -68.63 16.89
CA GLU A 518 7.06 -68.68 15.63
C GLU A 518 5.57 -68.99 15.87
N THR A 519 4.69 -68.27 15.18
CA THR A 519 3.48 -68.88 14.60
C THR A 519 3.01 -68.01 13.43
N ALA A 520 3.14 -68.56 12.24
CA ALA A 520 2.74 -67.94 10.99
C ALA A 520 1.21 -67.90 10.84
N ALA A 521 0.68 -66.71 10.53
CA ALA A 521 -0.59 -66.53 9.83
C ALA A 521 -0.37 -65.44 8.75
N PRO A 522 -0.92 -65.59 7.53
CA PRO A 522 -0.56 -64.72 6.42
C PRO A 522 -1.33 -63.40 6.51
N SER A 523 -0.67 -62.32 6.96
CA SER A 523 -1.24 -60.97 6.89
C SER A 523 -0.97 -60.35 5.52
N LEU A 524 -2.05 -60.17 4.77
CA LEU A 524 -2.19 -59.42 3.54
C LEU A 524 -1.67 -57.97 3.70
N SER A 525 -0.81 -57.53 2.77
CA SER A 525 -0.49 -56.14 2.39
C SER A 525 -0.24 -55.12 3.52
N SER A 526 1.05 -54.86 3.78
CA SER A 526 1.53 -53.64 4.42
C SER A 526 1.28 -52.41 3.55
N PHE A 527 0.23 -51.64 3.83
CA PHE A 527 0.21 -50.22 3.48
C PHE A 527 1.10 -49.47 4.48
N THR A 528 2.27 -49.06 4.04
CA THR A 528 3.12 -48.12 4.77
C THR A 528 2.39 -46.79 4.85
N GLN A 529 1.93 -46.43 6.05
CA GLN A 529 1.35 -45.12 6.35
C GLN A 529 2.48 -44.08 6.25
N GLU A 530 2.50 -43.27 5.19
CA GLU A 530 3.44 -42.13 5.05
C GLU A 530 3.32 -41.25 6.30
N SER A 531 4.45 -40.84 6.89
CA SER A 531 4.42 -39.94 8.05
C SER A 531 3.87 -38.58 7.64
N ALA A 532 3.05 -37.95 8.48
CA ALA A 532 2.42 -36.67 8.18
C ALA A 532 3.44 -35.56 7.84
N ASP A 533 4.67 -35.66 8.37
CA ASP A 533 5.76 -34.73 8.09
C ASP A 533 6.35 -34.92 6.68
N ASP A 534 6.42 -36.17 6.20
CA ASP A 534 6.87 -36.47 4.82
C ASP A 534 5.86 -35.94 3.79
N LEU A 535 4.57 -36.04 4.08
CA LEU A 535 3.51 -35.47 3.24
C LEU A 535 3.60 -33.95 3.16
N LEU A 536 3.77 -33.27 4.29
CA LEU A 536 3.92 -31.81 4.35
C LEU A 536 5.16 -31.31 3.59
N LEU A 537 6.28 -32.03 3.68
CA LEU A 537 7.49 -31.75 2.91
C LEU A 537 7.26 -31.93 1.41
N LYS A 538 6.55 -32.99 1.01
CA LYS A 538 6.25 -33.30 -0.40
C LYS A 538 5.39 -32.23 -1.06
N ILE A 539 4.35 -31.76 -0.39
CA ILE A 539 3.46 -30.70 -0.89
C ILE A 539 4.02 -29.28 -0.65
N ASN A 540 5.20 -29.17 -0.03
CA ASN A 540 5.82 -27.91 0.38
C ASN A 540 4.88 -27.03 1.23
N ALA A 541 4.19 -27.64 2.19
CA ALA A 541 3.27 -26.97 3.10
C ALA A 541 3.88 -26.76 4.49
N ARG A 542 3.53 -25.64 5.12
CA ARG A 542 3.91 -25.32 6.50
C ARG A 542 2.67 -25.21 7.38
N VAL A 543 2.72 -25.81 8.56
CA VAL A 543 1.64 -25.71 9.56
C VAL A 543 2.01 -24.70 10.64
N VAL A 544 1.12 -23.77 10.96
CA VAL A 544 1.23 -22.80 12.05
C VAL A 544 0.06 -22.99 13.00
N VAL A 545 0.34 -23.46 14.22
CA VAL A 545 -0.69 -23.69 15.23
C VAL A 545 -0.90 -22.44 16.08
N LEU A 546 -2.17 -22.02 16.22
CA LEU A 546 -2.62 -20.93 17.09
C LEU A 546 -3.52 -21.50 18.19
N SER A 547 -3.38 -20.96 19.40
CA SER A 547 -4.09 -21.45 20.57
C SER A 547 -4.47 -20.30 21.51
N GLY A 548 -5.63 -20.41 22.15
CA GLY A 548 -6.12 -19.44 23.13
C GLY A 548 -6.76 -18.22 22.48
N TYR A 549 -6.61 -17.06 23.15
CA TYR A 549 -7.07 -15.77 22.61
C TYR A 549 -5.97 -15.16 21.74
N VAL A 550 -6.29 -14.88 20.48
CA VAL A 550 -5.36 -14.26 19.53
C VAL A 550 -5.68 -12.78 19.41
N PHE A 551 -4.71 -11.92 19.75
CA PHE A 551 -4.88 -10.47 19.92
C PHE A 551 -3.69 -9.67 19.40
N PHE A 552 -3.74 -8.34 19.45
CA PHE A 552 -2.81 -7.43 18.78
C PHE A 552 -1.33 -7.71 19.08
N ALA A 553 -0.98 -8.10 20.31
CA ALA A 553 0.42 -8.37 20.66
C ALA A 553 0.98 -9.64 20.00
N SER A 554 0.10 -10.52 19.49
CA SER A 554 0.49 -11.70 18.72
C SER A 554 0.80 -11.37 17.25
N ILE A 555 0.37 -10.21 16.73
CA ILE A 555 0.54 -9.81 15.33
C ILE A 555 2.02 -9.87 14.89
N PRO A 556 3.00 -9.31 15.62
CA PRO A 556 4.39 -9.37 15.17
C PRO A 556 4.93 -10.81 15.07
N SER A 557 4.52 -11.69 15.99
CA SER A 557 4.92 -13.10 15.96
C SER A 557 4.22 -13.87 14.86
N LEU A 558 2.95 -13.53 14.58
CA LEU A 558 2.15 -14.10 13.50
C LEU A 558 2.74 -13.69 12.14
N GLU A 559 2.98 -12.40 11.92
CA GLU A 559 3.61 -11.86 10.70
C GLU A 559 4.99 -12.48 10.49
N MET A 560 5.81 -12.60 11.53
CA MET A 560 7.12 -13.26 11.43
C MET A 560 7.03 -14.73 11.00
N ARG A 561 6.01 -15.47 11.46
CA ARG A 561 5.82 -16.89 11.10
C ARG A 561 5.15 -17.07 9.74
N LEU A 562 4.24 -16.18 9.34
CA LEU A 562 3.54 -16.24 8.07
C LEU A 562 4.39 -15.69 6.91
N LEU A 563 5.10 -14.59 7.12
CA LEU A 563 5.77 -13.81 6.07
C LEU A 563 7.28 -14.07 5.96
N ASP A 564 7.80 -15.07 6.69
CA ASP A 564 9.24 -15.37 6.75
C ASP A 564 9.86 -15.43 5.33
N PRO A 565 10.72 -14.46 4.97
CA PRO A 565 11.28 -14.38 3.63
C PRO A 565 12.25 -15.52 3.30
N LYS A 566 12.71 -16.29 4.31
CA LYS A 566 13.61 -17.42 4.11
C LYS A 566 12.87 -18.73 3.84
N ALA A 567 11.58 -18.81 4.15
CA ALA A 567 10.78 -20.02 3.99
C ALA A 567 9.95 -19.95 2.69
N HIS A 568 10.34 -20.72 1.68
CA HIS A 568 9.55 -20.87 0.45
C HIS A 568 8.54 -22.01 0.63
N ALA A 569 7.34 -21.70 1.10
CA ALA A 569 6.23 -22.66 1.16
C ALA A 569 5.20 -22.38 0.06
N SER A 570 4.64 -23.43 -0.54
CA SER A 570 3.53 -23.32 -1.49
C SER A 570 2.20 -23.11 -0.76
N PHE A 571 2.07 -23.73 0.42
CA PHE A 571 0.88 -23.63 1.27
C PHE A 571 1.26 -23.32 2.72
N ILE A 572 0.49 -22.46 3.39
CA ILE A 572 0.57 -22.21 4.82
C ILE A 572 -0.77 -22.56 5.44
N ILE A 573 -0.79 -23.62 6.22
CA ILE A 573 -1.97 -24.11 6.94
C ILE A 573 -1.92 -23.52 8.36
N VAL A 574 -2.94 -22.75 8.73
CA VAL A 574 -3.07 -22.16 10.05
C VAL A 574 -4.11 -22.93 10.84
N ASP A 575 -3.66 -23.62 11.89
CA ASP A 575 -4.54 -24.39 12.78
C ASP A 575 -5.11 -23.49 13.87
N MET A 576 -6.42 -23.30 13.81
CA MET A 576 -7.21 -22.49 14.73
C MET A 576 -8.12 -23.33 15.64
N THR A 577 -7.95 -24.66 15.66
CA THR A 577 -8.79 -25.57 16.47
C THR A 577 -8.81 -25.18 17.96
N SER A 578 -7.68 -24.69 18.48
CA SER A 578 -7.54 -24.27 19.87
C SER A 578 -7.81 -22.78 20.10
N VAL A 579 -8.26 -22.04 19.08
CA VAL A 579 -8.54 -20.59 19.18
C VAL A 579 -9.98 -20.39 19.61
N HIS A 580 -10.19 -19.66 20.71
CA HIS A 580 -11.54 -19.40 21.23
C HIS A 580 -12.12 -18.07 20.72
N ARG A 581 -11.27 -17.08 20.57
CA ARG A 581 -11.62 -15.70 20.23
C ARG A 581 -10.48 -15.06 19.44
N LEU A 582 -10.84 -14.15 18.55
CA LEU A 582 -9.91 -13.40 17.72
C LEU A 582 -10.23 -11.90 17.81
N GLU A 583 -9.25 -11.09 18.20
CA GLU A 583 -9.38 -9.63 18.15
C GLU A 583 -9.49 -9.17 16.69
N THR A 584 -10.29 -8.14 16.44
CA THR A 584 -10.54 -7.59 15.10
C THR A 584 -9.23 -7.24 14.37
N ALA A 585 -8.27 -6.65 15.08
CA ALA A 585 -6.93 -6.32 14.60
C ALA A 585 -6.09 -7.54 14.16
N ALA A 586 -6.19 -8.63 14.92
CA ALA A 586 -5.48 -9.87 14.64
C ALA A 586 -6.11 -10.62 13.46
N ALA A 587 -7.43 -10.57 13.32
CA ALA A 587 -8.13 -11.07 12.13
C ALA A 587 -7.66 -10.34 10.86
N GLN A 588 -7.62 -9.00 10.88
CA GLN A 588 -7.14 -8.18 9.76
C GLN A 588 -5.69 -8.46 9.36
N CYS A 589 -4.88 -9.05 10.24
CA CYS A 589 -3.53 -9.50 9.89
C CYS A 589 -3.53 -10.61 8.83
N PHE A 590 -4.54 -11.47 8.78
CA PHE A 590 -4.61 -12.56 7.80
C PHE A 590 -4.88 -12.05 6.39
N ASP A 591 -5.73 -11.05 6.21
CA ASP A 591 -5.98 -10.41 4.91
C ASP A 591 -4.69 -9.76 4.37
N ARG A 592 -3.96 -9.05 5.24
CA ARG A 592 -2.62 -8.51 4.93
C ARG A 592 -1.65 -9.62 4.53
N GLY A 593 -1.65 -10.72 5.27
CA GLY A 593 -0.82 -11.89 4.98
C GLY A 593 -1.10 -12.49 3.61
N VAL A 594 -2.38 -12.69 3.26
CA VAL A 594 -2.80 -13.21 1.95
C VAL A 594 -2.31 -12.29 0.84
N ARG A 595 -2.51 -10.99 0.97
CA ARG A 595 -2.07 -10.02 -0.03
C ARG A 595 -0.55 -10.02 -0.21
N ASP A 596 0.22 -10.08 0.87
CA ASP A 596 1.69 -10.02 0.80
C ASP A 596 2.32 -11.34 0.31
N LEU A 597 1.62 -12.46 0.48
CA LEU A 597 2.04 -13.80 0.03
C LEU A 597 1.54 -14.17 -1.37
N THR A 598 0.46 -13.54 -1.86
CA THR A 598 -0.08 -13.77 -3.22
C THR A 598 0.97 -13.58 -4.32
N PRO A 599 1.82 -12.52 -4.32
CA PRO A 599 2.91 -12.36 -5.29
C PRO A 599 3.99 -13.45 -5.22
N ARG A 600 4.05 -14.21 -4.12
CA ARG A 600 4.99 -15.33 -3.93
C ARG A 600 4.40 -16.69 -4.33
N SER A 601 3.15 -16.71 -4.83
CA SER A 601 2.41 -17.95 -5.14
C SER A 601 2.23 -18.87 -3.92
N THR A 602 2.14 -18.28 -2.71
CA THR A 602 1.88 -19.01 -1.46
C THR A 602 0.43 -18.79 -1.04
N ALA A 603 -0.32 -19.87 -0.81
CA ALA A 603 -1.70 -19.81 -0.33
C ALA A 603 -1.80 -19.99 1.19
N ILE A 604 -2.59 -19.14 1.86
CA ILE A 604 -2.95 -19.32 3.28
C ILE A 604 -4.29 -20.05 3.37
N ILE A 605 -4.35 -21.05 4.24
CA ILE A 605 -5.53 -21.88 4.49
C ILE A 605 -5.75 -21.95 6.00
N LEU A 606 -6.99 -21.81 6.44
CA LEU A 606 -7.37 -21.97 7.84
C LEU A 606 -7.94 -23.37 8.06
N CYS A 607 -7.59 -24.02 9.17
CA CYS A 607 -8.24 -25.25 9.63
C CYS A 607 -8.73 -25.10 11.08
N GLY A 608 -9.74 -25.89 11.46
CA GLY A 608 -10.36 -25.81 12.78
C GLY A 608 -11.36 -24.67 12.93
N VAL A 609 -11.83 -24.08 11.83
CA VAL A 609 -12.85 -23.02 11.83
C VAL A 609 -14.14 -23.57 11.23
N GLN A 610 -15.22 -23.55 12.00
CA GLN A 610 -16.55 -23.97 11.54
C GLN A 610 -17.42 -22.77 11.18
N LYS A 611 -18.30 -22.93 10.19
CA LYS A 611 -19.29 -21.92 9.81
C LYS A 611 -20.22 -21.62 10.97
N GLY A 612 -20.32 -20.36 11.36
CA GLY A 612 -21.12 -19.90 12.51
C GLY A 612 -20.43 -20.04 13.87
N SER A 613 -19.16 -20.49 13.93
CA SER A 613 -18.36 -20.46 15.16
C SER A 613 -18.05 -19.03 15.62
N GLY A 614 -17.63 -18.89 16.89
CA GLY A 614 -17.20 -17.59 17.43
C GLY A 614 -16.03 -16.98 16.65
N VAL A 615 -15.10 -17.82 16.17
CA VAL A 615 -13.96 -17.40 15.34
C VAL A 615 -14.43 -16.96 13.95
N HIS A 616 -15.39 -17.65 13.33
CA HIS A 616 -15.99 -17.23 12.07
C HIS A 616 -16.66 -15.85 12.17
N ALA A 617 -17.44 -15.62 13.23
CA ALA A 617 -18.06 -14.32 13.50
C ALA A 617 -17.02 -13.21 13.75
N ASP A 618 -15.86 -13.54 14.31
CA ASP A 618 -14.77 -12.60 14.52
C ASP A 618 -14.08 -12.21 13.19
N PHE A 619 -13.93 -13.14 12.24
CA PHE A 619 -13.46 -12.84 10.87
C PHE A 619 -14.47 -12.01 10.06
N GLU A 620 -15.75 -12.37 10.09
CA GLU A 620 -16.80 -11.60 9.39
C GLU A 620 -16.86 -10.15 9.90
N ARG A 621 -16.76 -9.96 11.22
CA ARG A 621 -16.71 -8.63 11.84
C ARG A 621 -15.48 -7.82 11.41
N ALA A 622 -14.34 -8.49 11.23
CA ALA A 622 -13.13 -7.87 10.70
C ALA A 622 -13.20 -7.53 9.20
N GLY A 623 -14.31 -7.86 8.52
CA GLY A 623 -14.51 -7.64 7.10
C GLY A 623 -13.86 -8.71 6.22
N ILE A 624 -13.49 -9.87 6.79
CA ILE A 624 -12.84 -10.97 6.07
C ILE A 624 -13.86 -12.06 5.82
N THR A 625 -14.11 -12.35 4.54
CA THR A 625 -14.97 -13.45 4.12
C THR A 625 -14.19 -14.75 4.11
N LEU A 626 -14.64 -15.72 4.92
CA LEU A 626 -14.14 -17.10 4.86
C LEU A 626 -14.99 -17.91 3.89
N VAL A 627 -14.33 -18.68 3.03
CA VAL A 627 -14.97 -19.62 2.11
C VAL A 627 -14.75 -21.04 2.62
N PHE A 628 -15.86 -21.71 2.91
CA PHE A 628 -15.88 -23.11 3.36
C PHE A 628 -16.06 -24.10 2.21
N ASP A 629 -16.52 -23.62 1.05
CA ASP A 629 -16.73 -24.43 -0.15
C ASP A 629 -15.73 -24.03 -1.26
N PRO A 630 -14.76 -24.88 -1.60
CA PRO A 630 -13.69 -24.55 -2.54
C PRO A 630 -14.14 -24.36 -4.01
N GLU A 631 -15.40 -24.70 -4.34
CA GLU A 631 -15.97 -24.52 -5.68
C GLU A 631 -16.29 -23.07 -6.04
N PHE A 632 -16.45 -22.19 -5.03
CA PHE A 632 -16.81 -20.78 -5.20
C PHE A 632 -15.75 -19.85 -4.60
N MET A 633 -14.56 -19.83 -5.21
CA MET A 633 -13.50 -18.90 -4.82
C MET A 633 -13.72 -17.53 -5.48
N GLU A 634 -14.07 -16.53 -4.66
CA GLU A 634 -13.88 -15.11 -5.02
C GLU A 634 -12.38 -14.74 -4.92
N GLU A 635 -11.92 -13.76 -5.71
CA GLU A 635 -10.50 -13.35 -5.79
C GLU A 635 -9.89 -12.85 -4.45
N LYS A 636 -10.69 -12.69 -3.38
CA LYS A 636 -10.27 -12.10 -2.10
C LYS A 636 -10.57 -12.93 -0.84
N ALA A 637 -11.08 -14.15 -0.96
CA ALA A 637 -11.50 -14.93 0.20
C ALA A 637 -10.42 -15.88 0.75
N ILE A 638 -10.49 -16.18 2.05
CA ILE A 638 -9.61 -17.16 2.70
C ILE A 638 -10.34 -18.50 2.83
N LEU A 639 -9.71 -19.58 2.37
CA LEU A 639 -10.25 -20.94 2.49
C LEU A 639 -10.17 -21.40 3.94
N ALA A 640 -11.30 -21.90 4.46
CA ALA A 640 -11.42 -22.41 5.81
C ALA A 640 -11.99 -23.84 5.80
N PHE A 641 -11.32 -24.75 6.51
CA PHE A 641 -11.71 -26.15 6.65
C PHE A 641 -12.06 -26.48 8.10
N GLY A 642 -12.95 -27.45 8.29
CA GLY A 642 -13.37 -27.88 9.62
C GLY A 642 -12.25 -28.62 10.36
N THR A 643 -11.47 -29.42 9.63
CA THR A 643 -10.40 -30.24 10.19
C THR A 643 -9.05 -30.00 9.51
N ARG A 644 -7.97 -30.37 10.20
CA ARG A 644 -6.61 -30.31 9.64
C ARG A 644 -6.47 -31.24 8.45
N ASP A 645 -7.05 -32.43 8.50
CA ASP A 645 -6.92 -33.44 7.45
C ASP A 645 -7.60 -33.00 6.15
N GLU A 646 -8.77 -32.37 6.21
CA GLU A 646 -9.43 -31.75 5.05
C GLU A 646 -8.53 -30.70 4.38
N SER A 647 -7.90 -29.83 5.19
CA SER A 647 -7.02 -28.79 4.67
C SER A 647 -5.77 -29.36 3.97
N VAL A 648 -5.19 -30.42 4.54
CA VAL A 648 -4.01 -31.09 3.97
C VAL A 648 -4.40 -31.84 2.69
N ALA A 649 -5.54 -32.55 2.69
CA ALA A 649 -6.05 -33.25 1.53
C ALA A 649 -6.31 -32.30 0.34
N TRP A 650 -6.89 -31.13 0.61
CA TRP A 650 -7.08 -30.10 -0.40
C TRP A 650 -5.74 -29.55 -0.93
N CYS A 651 -4.78 -29.26 -0.05
CA CYS A 651 -3.43 -28.84 -0.46
C CYS A 651 -2.76 -29.89 -1.35
N GLN A 652 -2.89 -31.16 -0.98
CA GLN A 652 -2.33 -32.27 -1.74
C GLN A 652 -2.98 -32.36 -3.12
N GLN A 653 -4.30 -32.30 -3.21
CA GLN A 653 -5.01 -32.30 -4.50
C GLN A 653 -4.54 -31.14 -5.38
N LYS A 654 -4.42 -29.93 -4.82
CA LYS A 654 -3.95 -28.75 -5.57
C LYS A 654 -2.49 -28.85 -5.99
N TYR A 655 -1.64 -29.40 -5.12
CA TYR A 655 -0.26 -29.69 -5.46
C TYR A 655 -0.18 -30.71 -6.61
N GLU A 656 -0.93 -31.80 -6.53
CA GLU A 656 -1.00 -32.83 -7.58
C GLU A 656 -1.56 -32.26 -8.89
N GLU A 657 -2.60 -31.43 -8.87
CA GLU A 657 -3.09 -30.70 -10.04
C GLU A 657 -1.99 -29.85 -10.67
N SER A 658 -1.24 -29.10 -9.86
CA SER A 658 -0.13 -28.26 -10.34
C SER A 658 1.02 -29.07 -10.93
N VAL A 659 1.35 -30.22 -10.32
CA VAL A 659 2.38 -31.14 -10.77
C VAL A 659 1.94 -31.89 -12.03
N VAL A 660 0.67 -32.30 -12.14
CA VAL A 660 0.11 -32.94 -13.34
C VAL A 660 0.12 -31.96 -14.51
N VAL A 661 -0.17 -30.67 -14.26
CA VAL A 661 -0.01 -29.62 -15.27
C VAL A 661 1.46 -29.49 -15.65
N GLU A 662 2.39 -29.35 -14.70
CA GLU A 662 3.83 -29.19 -14.98
C GLU A 662 4.45 -30.42 -15.68
N ILE A 663 4.02 -31.64 -15.35
CA ILE A 663 4.45 -32.90 -15.99
C ILE A 663 3.87 -33.02 -17.41
N ARG A 664 2.61 -32.62 -17.63
CA ARG A 664 2.01 -32.57 -18.97
C ARG A 664 2.69 -31.54 -19.87
N GLU A 665 3.14 -30.42 -19.28
CA GLU A 665 3.89 -29.39 -19.99
C GLU A 665 5.33 -29.82 -20.30
N THR A 666 6.00 -30.55 -19.40
CA THR A 666 7.40 -31.01 -19.58
C THR A 666 7.55 -32.26 -20.45
N LYS A 667 6.53 -33.15 -20.51
CA LYS A 667 6.54 -34.33 -21.39
C LYS A 667 6.07 -34.06 -22.82
N GLY A 668 5.59 -32.86 -23.14
CA GLY A 668 5.05 -32.56 -24.48
C GLY A 668 3.82 -33.38 -24.85
N GLU A 669 3.16 -34.01 -23.87
CA GLU A 669 1.87 -34.67 -24.04
C GLU A 669 0.79 -33.59 -24.03
N THR A 670 0.63 -32.96 -25.20
CA THR A 670 -0.45 -32.04 -25.55
C THR A 670 -1.78 -32.58 -25.04
N LEU A 671 -2.44 -31.85 -24.12
CA LEU A 671 -3.85 -32.05 -23.80
C LEU A 671 -4.64 -32.16 -25.12
N LEU A 672 -5.17 -33.35 -25.40
CA LEU A 672 -6.08 -33.69 -26.49
C LEU A 672 -7.23 -32.67 -26.57
N VAL A 673 -7.02 -31.60 -27.33
CA VAL A 673 -8.07 -31.14 -28.23
C VAL A 673 -7.87 -32.01 -29.46
N SER A 674 -8.88 -32.78 -29.85
CA SER A 674 -8.76 -33.62 -31.04
C SER A 674 -8.36 -32.70 -32.20
N ASN A 675 -7.37 -33.08 -33.02
CA ASN A 675 -6.97 -32.25 -34.18
C ASN A 675 -8.18 -31.97 -35.10
N ASN A 676 -9.22 -32.83 -35.06
CA ASN A 676 -10.48 -32.59 -35.75
C ASN A 676 -11.26 -31.40 -35.17
N ASP A 677 -11.26 -31.21 -33.85
CA ASP A 677 -11.99 -30.12 -33.18
C ASP A 677 -11.28 -28.79 -33.41
N VAL A 678 -9.93 -28.80 -33.41
CA VAL A 678 -9.13 -27.61 -33.77
C VAL A 678 -9.34 -27.26 -35.23
N TYR A 679 -9.39 -28.26 -36.12
CA TYR A 679 -9.66 -28.08 -37.54
C TYR A 679 -11.08 -27.52 -37.78
N GLU A 680 -12.11 -28.03 -37.11
CA GLU A 680 -13.47 -27.53 -37.23
C GLU A 680 -13.59 -26.07 -36.76
N LYS A 681 -12.95 -25.72 -35.64
CA LYS A 681 -12.86 -24.32 -35.18
C LYS A 681 -12.09 -23.45 -36.15
N PHE A 682 -10.98 -23.94 -36.71
CA PHE A 682 -10.20 -23.24 -37.72
C PHE A 682 -11.04 -22.95 -38.98
N CYS A 683 -11.77 -23.94 -39.50
CA CYS A 683 -12.65 -23.77 -40.65
C CYS A 683 -13.75 -22.73 -40.38
N ARG A 684 -14.35 -22.72 -39.17
CA ARG A 684 -15.37 -21.73 -38.79
C ARG A 684 -14.82 -20.32 -38.62
N LEU A 685 -13.66 -20.17 -37.98
CA LEU A 685 -13.08 -18.85 -37.67
C LEU A 685 -12.52 -18.15 -38.91
N PHE A 686 -11.95 -18.91 -39.85
CA PHE A 686 -11.25 -18.34 -41.01
C PHE A 686 -12.00 -18.54 -42.34
N ASP A 687 -13.20 -19.14 -42.31
CA ASP A 687 -14.01 -19.51 -43.47
C ASP A 687 -13.19 -20.31 -44.49
N PHE A 688 -12.64 -21.43 -44.00
CA PHE A 688 -11.74 -22.31 -44.76
C PHE A 688 -12.45 -23.60 -45.16
N ASP A 689 -12.41 -23.91 -46.46
CA ASP A 689 -12.84 -25.19 -47.02
C ASP A 689 -11.74 -25.75 -47.94
N ILE A 690 -11.34 -26.99 -47.66
CA ILE A 690 -10.25 -27.67 -48.36
C ILE A 690 -10.63 -28.03 -49.81
N GLN A 691 -11.92 -28.19 -50.12
CA GLN A 691 -12.35 -28.55 -51.48
C GLN A 691 -12.36 -27.38 -52.46
N THR A 692 -12.64 -26.18 -51.98
CA THR A 692 -12.65 -24.95 -52.77
C THR A 692 -11.27 -24.31 -52.88
N SER A 693 -10.44 -24.40 -51.84
CA SER A 693 -9.09 -23.82 -51.82
C SER A 693 -8.09 -24.54 -52.71
N VAL A 694 -8.21 -25.86 -52.91
CA VAL A 694 -7.30 -26.67 -53.75
C VAL A 694 -7.69 -26.63 -55.25
N LYS A 695 -8.91 -26.21 -55.60
CA LYS A 695 -9.38 -26.12 -57.00
C LYS A 695 -9.02 -24.79 -57.66
N THR A 696 -7.73 -24.51 -57.83
CA THR A 696 -7.27 -23.54 -58.83
C THR A 696 -6.04 -24.09 -59.53
N HIS A 697 -6.26 -25.01 -60.48
CA HIS A 697 -5.50 -25.25 -61.71
C HIS A 697 -5.69 -26.71 -62.19
N THR A 698 -6.85 -27.01 -62.79
CA THR A 698 -6.98 -27.97 -63.91
C THR A 698 -8.43 -27.96 -64.41
N CYS A 699 -8.63 -27.49 -65.64
CA CYS A 699 -9.82 -27.78 -66.44
C CYS A 699 -9.74 -29.23 -66.93
N SER A 700 -10.74 -30.07 -66.65
CA SER A 700 -11.41 -30.92 -67.64
C SER A 700 -12.55 -31.74 -67.03
N GLU A 701 -13.72 -31.59 -67.66
CA GLU A 701 -14.77 -32.59 -67.91
C GLU A 701 -15.49 -33.34 -66.78
N ARG A 702 -16.83 -33.32 -66.96
CA ARG A 702 -17.88 -34.02 -66.22
C ARG A 702 -17.64 -35.52 -66.12
N THR A 703 -17.84 -36.07 -64.93
CA THR A 703 -18.71 -37.23 -64.69
C THR A 703 -19.01 -37.32 -63.19
N ASN A 704 -20.29 -37.42 -62.83
CA ASN A 704 -20.74 -37.66 -61.46
C ASN A 704 -20.54 -39.14 -61.08
N PRO A 705 -20.08 -39.43 -59.86
CA PRO A 705 -20.50 -40.59 -59.09
C PRO A 705 -21.27 -40.18 -57.81
N PRO A 706 -21.92 -41.13 -57.12
CA PRO A 706 -23.14 -40.88 -56.34
C PRO A 706 -22.92 -40.22 -54.97
N ALA A 707 -23.97 -39.54 -54.50
CA ALA A 707 -24.12 -39.08 -53.14
C ALA A 707 -24.27 -40.27 -52.19
N ASP A 708 -23.19 -40.64 -51.50
CA ASP A 708 -23.21 -41.14 -50.12
C ASP A 708 -21.78 -41.49 -49.66
N ARG A 709 -21.14 -40.51 -49.01
CA ARG A 709 -20.05 -40.61 -48.03
C ARG A 709 -19.55 -39.18 -47.79
N LEU A 710 -20.01 -38.52 -46.73
CA LEU A 710 -19.23 -37.40 -46.20
C LEU A 710 -17.82 -37.94 -45.88
N PRO A 711 -16.74 -37.29 -46.35
CA PRO A 711 -15.40 -37.64 -45.89
C PRO A 711 -15.35 -37.48 -44.37
N LYS A 712 -14.80 -38.47 -43.68
CA LYS A 712 -14.64 -38.41 -42.22
C LYS A 712 -13.66 -37.28 -41.89
N PRO A 713 -13.90 -36.48 -40.83
CA PRO A 713 -13.05 -35.33 -40.46
C PRO A 713 -11.56 -35.69 -40.27
N THR A 714 -11.27 -36.95 -39.95
CA THR A 714 -9.90 -37.48 -39.87
C THR A 714 -9.13 -37.45 -41.19
N VAL A 715 -9.80 -37.63 -42.34
CA VAL A 715 -9.17 -37.65 -43.68
C VAL A 715 -8.76 -36.23 -44.11
N ASP A 716 -9.53 -35.22 -43.72
CA ASP A 716 -9.26 -33.82 -44.08
C ASP A 716 -8.15 -33.19 -43.22
N VAL A 717 -8.05 -33.61 -41.94
CA VAL A 717 -6.92 -33.23 -41.07
C VAL A 717 -5.61 -33.83 -41.56
N GLU A 718 -5.58 -35.10 -41.95
CA GLU A 718 -4.37 -35.71 -42.54
C GLU A 718 -3.97 -35.01 -43.84
N ARG A 719 -4.95 -34.56 -44.63
CA ARG A 719 -4.70 -33.85 -45.90
C ARG A 719 -4.12 -32.45 -45.69
N ILE A 720 -4.67 -31.64 -44.78
CA ILE A 720 -4.11 -30.29 -44.50
C ILE A 720 -2.71 -30.38 -43.85
N VAL A 721 -2.46 -31.41 -43.04
CA VAL A 721 -1.13 -31.69 -42.48
C VAL A 721 -0.16 -32.09 -43.59
N SER A 722 -0.59 -32.88 -44.57
CA SER A 722 0.23 -33.25 -45.74
C SER A 722 0.57 -32.06 -46.64
N GLU A 723 -0.25 -31.02 -46.67
CA GLU A 723 -0.01 -29.75 -47.39
C GLU A 723 0.82 -28.73 -46.60
N GLY A 724 1.30 -29.11 -45.40
CA GLY A 724 2.27 -28.33 -44.62
C GLY A 724 1.68 -27.54 -43.45
N ALA A 725 0.44 -27.81 -43.02
CA ALA A 725 -0.12 -27.24 -41.80
C ALA A 725 0.30 -28.03 -40.54
N ARG A 726 0.57 -27.31 -39.45
CA ARG A 726 0.91 -27.88 -38.15
C ARG A 726 0.00 -27.30 -37.07
N PHE A 727 -0.65 -28.18 -36.31
CA PHE A 727 -1.43 -27.81 -35.13
C PHE A 727 -0.49 -27.79 -33.92
N VAL A 728 -0.40 -26.66 -33.21
CA VAL A 728 0.50 -26.49 -32.06
C VAL A 728 -0.26 -25.85 -30.89
N CYS A 729 -0.04 -26.36 -29.68
CA CYS A 729 -0.56 -25.77 -28.46
C CYS A 729 0.59 -25.25 -27.60
N TYR A 730 0.50 -23.99 -27.21
CA TYR A 730 1.48 -23.27 -26.41
C TYR A 730 0.94 -23.05 -24.99
N THR A 731 1.77 -23.28 -23.99
CA THR A 731 1.45 -23.06 -22.58
C THR A 731 1.65 -21.60 -22.19
N PRO A 732 1.02 -21.10 -21.12
CA PRO A 732 1.22 -19.73 -20.65
C PRO A 732 2.71 -19.43 -20.45
N GLN A 733 3.15 -18.25 -20.90
CA GLN A 733 4.54 -17.77 -20.91
C GLN A 733 5.51 -18.51 -21.86
N GLN A 734 5.04 -19.49 -22.64
CA GLN A 734 5.86 -20.13 -23.66
C GLN A 734 6.09 -19.20 -24.86
N LEU A 735 7.33 -19.13 -25.32
CA LEU A 735 7.71 -18.36 -26.51
C LEU A 735 7.27 -19.15 -27.77
N VAL A 736 6.32 -18.60 -28.51
CA VAL A 736 5.78 -19.20 -29.74
C VAL A 736 6.81 -19.18 -30.89
N THR A 737 7.82 -18.30 -30.80
CA THR A 737 8.73 -17.96 -31.91
C THR A 737 10.09 -18.67 -31.88
N ARG A 738 10.32 -19.61 -30.95
CA ARG A 738 11.67 -20.09 -30.62
C ARG A 738 12.43 -20.82 -31.74
N GLN A 739 11.76 -21.31 -32.80
CA GLN A 739 12.39 -22.10 -33.88
C GLN A 739 11.73 -21.99 -35.28
N ASN A 740 10.90 -20.96 -35.54
CA ASN A 740 10.04 -20.93 -36.72
C ASN A 740 10.29 -19.69 -37.59
N HIS A 741 11.21 -19.79 -38.56
CA HIS A 741 11.39 -18.75 -39.57
C HIS A 741 10.47 -19.03 -40.78
N ASP A 742 9.82 -17.98 -41.30
CA ASP A 742 9.02 -18.00 -42.53
C ASP A 742 7.73 -18.85 -42.47
N ARG A 743 6.83 -18.53 -41.53
CA ARG A 743 5.51 -19.18 -41.36
C ARG A 743 4.38 -18.17 -41.17
N ILE A 744 3.16 -18.57 -41.55
CA ILE A 744 1.92 -17.87 -41.19
C ILE A 744 1.28 -18.61 -40.01
N ILE A 745 0.99 -17.90 -38.93
CA ILE A 745 0.41 -18.44 -37.68
C ILE A 745 -1.03 -17.94 -37.56
N PHE A 746 -1.97 -18.86 -37.44
CA PHE A 746 -3.39 -18.59 -37.20
C PHE A 746 -3.71 -18.94 -35.75
N ILE A 747 -4.23 -17.98 -34.98
CA ILE A 747 -4.63 -18.23 -33.59
C ILE A 747 -6.07 -18.75 -33.61
N VAL A 748 -6.28 -19.98 -33.13
CA VAL A 748 -7.59 -20.65 -33.09
C VAL A 748 -8.22 -20.52 -31.70
N GLU A 749 -7.42 -20.54 -30.64
CA GLU A 749 -7.90 -20.44 -29.26
C GLU A 749 -6.83 -19.82 -28.35
N GLY A 750 -7.24 -19.07 -27.33
CA GLY A 750 -6.32 -18.41 -26.39
C GLY A 750 -5.78 -17.06 -26.85
N GLN A 751 -4.89 -16.47 -26.04
CA GLN A 751 -4.29 -15.15 -26.29
C GLN A 751 -2.76 -15.21 -26.21
N ALA A 752 -2.10 -14.42 -27.05
CA ALA A 752 -0.66 -14.23 -27.02
C ALA A 752 -0.28 -12.74 -27.05
N ASN A 753 0.84 -12.41 -26.41
CA ASN A 753 1.42 -11.08 -26.36
C ASN A 753 2.59 -10.98 -27.33
N ILE A 754 2.57 -9.98 -28.20
CA ILE A 754 3.73 -9.56 -28.99
C ILE A 754 4.60 -8.71 -28.06
N VAL A 755 5.84 -9.12 -27.84
CA VAL A 755 6.78 -8.48 -26.94
C VAL A 755 8.04 -8.09 -27.71
N THR A 756 8.56 -6.88 -27.52
CA THR A 756 9.84 -6.48 -28.11
C THR A 756 11.00 -6.81 -27.17
N THR A 757 12.01 -7.53 -27.66
CA THR A 757 13.28 -7.70 -26.96
C THR A 757 14.16 -6.48 -27.23
N ALA A 758 14.49 -5.72 -26.18
CA ALA A 758 15.52 -4.70 -26.28
C ALA A 758 16.88 -5.41 -26.34
N SER A 759 17.66 -5.19 -27.40
CA SER A 759 19.01 -5.75 -27.50
C SER A 759 19.87 -5.26 -26.33
N ALA A 760 20.31 -6.19 -25.49
CA ALA A 760 21.28 -5.90 -24.44
C ALA A 760 22.65 -5.72 -25.10
N LEU A 761 23.29 -4.57 -24.87
CA LEU A 761 24.65 -4.27 -25.34
C LEU A 761 25.62 -5.41 -25.00
N THR A 762 26.24 -5.96 -26.03
CA THR A 762 27.46 -6.77 -25.94
C THR A 762 28.62 -5.86 -25.49
N ARG A 763 28.99 -5.93 -24.21
CA ARG A 763 30.33 -5.52 -23.73
C ARG A 763 30.99 -6.70 -23.01
N PRO A 764 32.29 -6.97 -23.24
CA PRO A 764 32.95 -8.19 -22.81
C PRO A 764 33.27 -8.26 -21.30
N SER A 765 32.87 -7.28 -20.48
CA SER A 765 33.18 -7.28 -19.03
C SER A 765 32.22 -8.12 -18.18
N LEU A 766 31.07 -8.53 -18.73
CA LEU A 766 30.01 -9.20 -17.96
C LEU A 766 30.25 -10.71 -17.76
N SER A 767 31.02 -11.34 -18.66
CA SER A 767 31.40 -12.76 -18.55
C SER A 767 32.29 -13.04 -17.33
N ARG A 768 33.24 -12.14 -17.01
CA ARG A 768 34.07 -12.25 -15.79
C ARG A 768 33.29 -11.97 -14.50
N MET A 769 32.24 -11.14 -14.57
CA MET A 769 31.40 -10.83 -13.41
C MET A 769 30.36 -11.94 -13.13
N LEU A 770 29.86 -12.61 -14.16
CA LEU A 770 28.96 -13.75 -14.05
C LEU A 770 29.64 -15.02 -13.53
N MET A 771 30.94 -15.21 -13.78
CA MET A 771 31.70 -16.34 -13.22
C MET A 771 32.03 -16.19 -11.72
N MET A 772 31.89 -15.00 -11.15
CA MET A 772 32.10 -14.75 -9.70
C MET A 772 30.80 -14.79 -8.87
N LEU A 773 29.66 -15.02 -9.50
CA LEU A 773 28.36 -15.05 -8.84
C LEU A 773 28.02 -16.50 -8.42
N PRO A 774 27.60 -16.74 -7.16
CA PRO A 774 27.16 -18.06 -6.72
C PRO A 774 25.99 -18.57 -7.59
N LYS A 775 25.94 -19.89 -7.86
CA LYS A 775 25.03 -20.52 -8.85
C LYS A 775 23.56 -20.07 -8.71
N GLU A 776 23.10 -19.78 -7.50
CA GLU A 776 21.75 -19.28 -7.18
C GLU A 776 21.47 -17.87 -7.73
N SER A 777 22.47 -16.98 -7.66
CA SER A 777 22.36 -15.62 -8.21
C SER A 777 22.43 -15.60 -9.75
N LEU A 778 23.08 -16.59 -10.36
CA LEU A 778 23.04 -16.81 -11.81
C LEU A 778 21.64 -17.26 -12.27
N GLN A 779 20.97 -18.11 -11.48
CA GLN A 779 19.57 -18.50 -11.70
C GLN A 779 18.61 -17.31 -11.50
N PHE A 780 18.86 -16.47 -10.50
CA PHE A 780 18.09 -15.23 -10.27
C PHE A 780 18.24 -14.23 -11.41
N VAL A 781 19.46 -14.03 -11.92
CA VAL A 781 19.72 -13.15 -13.08
C VAL A 781 19.09 -13.72 -14.36
N LYS A 782 19.14 -15.05 -14.57
CA LYS A 782 18.38 -15.71 -15.65
C LYS A 782 16.88 -15.45 -15.52
N ARG A 783 16.27 -15.66 -14.33
CA ARG A 783 14.84 -15.39 -14.09
C ARG A 783 14.48 -13.91 -14.29
N ARG A 784 15.36 -12.98 -13.91
CA ARG A 784 15.10 -11.53 -13.97
C ARG A 784 15.35 -10.90 -15.35
N LEU A 785 16.13 -11.57 -16.21
CA LEU A 785 16.29 -11.19 -17.61
C LEU A 785 15.04 -11.53 -18.44
N PHE A 786 14.34 -12.62 -18.12
CA PHE A 786 13.09 -13.01 -18.80
C PHE A 786 11.86 -12.21 -18.34
N THR A 787 11.88 -11.55 -17.18
CA THR A 787 10.72 -10.79 -16.67
C THR A 787 10.62 -9.34 -17.14
N ASN A 788 11.61 -8.80 -17.85
CA ASN A 788 11.58 -7.42 -18.39
C ASN A 788 11.13 -7.36 -19.87
N LEU A 789 10.12 -8.15 -20.21
CA LEU A 789 9.50 -8.21 -21.53
C LEU A 789 8.31 -7.23 -21.57
N ARG A 790 8.42 -6.12 -22.33
CA ARG A 790 7.32 -5.15 -22.52
C ARG A 790 6.36 -5.65 -23.61
N SER A 791 5.12 -5.96 -23.25
CA SER A 791 4.09 -6.29 -24.25
C SER A 791 3.74 -5.04 -25.08
N VAL A 792 3.69 -5.22 -26.40
CA VAL A 792 3.39 -4.18 -27.39
C VAL A 792 1.94 -4.32 -27.86
N ARG A 793 1.42 -5.55 -27.95
CA ARG A 793 0.06 -5.84 -28.41
C ARG A 793 -0.39 -7.24 -28.00
N ILE A 794 -1.69 -7.39 -27.69
CA ILE A 794 -2.35 -8.69 -27.44
C ILE A 794 -3.00 -9.15 -28.76
N VAL A 795 -2.86 -10.43 -29.10
CA VAL A 795 -3.50 -11.11 -30.24
C VAL A 795 -4.30 -12.31 -29.75
N GLY A 796 -5.45 -12.56 -30.36
CA GLY A 796 -6.44 -13.54 -29.91
C GLY A 796 -7.02 -14.41 -31.02
N PRO A 797 -8.09 -15.18 -30.75
CA PRO A 797 -8.68 -16.11 -31.72
C PRO A 797 -9.20 -15.37 -32.96
N GLY A 798 -8.82 -15.84 -34.15
CA GLY A 798 -9.16 -15.19 -35.43
C GLY A 798 -8.09 -14.24 -35.97
N ASP A 799 -7.03 -13.96 -35.21
CA ASP A 799 -5.90 -13.19 -35.71
C ASP A 799 -4.93 -14.06 -36.55
N VAL A 800 -4.40 -13.47 -37.62
CA VAL A 800 -3.41 -14.08 -38.52
C VAL A 800 -2.10 -13.30 -38.42
N LEU A 801 -0.99 -13.99 -38.22
CA LEU A 801 0.34 -13.41 -38.07
C LEU A 801 1.28 -13.94 -39.15
N GLU A 802 1.97 -13.07 -39.88
CA GLU A 802 3.00 -13.45 -40.85
C GLU A 802 4.38 -13.21 -40.24
N CYS A 803 5.14 -14.27 -39.99
CA CYS A 803 6.49 -14.18 -39.44
C CYS A 803 7.53 -14.10 -40.57
N CYS A 804 8.11 -12.93 -40.80
CA CYS A 804 9.16 -12.72 -41.80
C CYS A 804 10.55 -12.65 -41.16
N SER A 805 11.56 -13.26 -41.81
CA SER A 805 12.97 -13.00 -41.48
C SER A 805 13.42 -11.70 -42.14
N SER A 806 14.01 -10.77 -41.40
CA SER A 806 14.76 -9.65 -41.99
C SER A 806 16.21 -9.67 -41.54
N THR A 807 17.12 -9.24 -42.43
CA THR A 807 18.56 -9.16 -42.19
C THR A 807 18.99 -7.84 -41.51
N GLY A 808 18.04 -7.04 -41.01
CA GLY A 808 18.29 -5.75 -40.36
C GLY A 808 18.14 -5.81 -38.82
N LEU A 809 19.03 -5.10 -38.11
CA LEU A 809 19.22 -5.14 -36.66
C LEU A 809 18.19 -4.33 -35.82
N GLU A 810 17.03 -3.98 -36.38
CA GLU A 810 16.04 -3.14 -35.69
C GLU A 810 14.76 -3.90 -35.31
N HIS A 811 14.48 -3.91 -34.00
CA HIS A 811 13.25 -4.36 -33.32
C HIS A 811 12.82 -5.82 -33.54
N THR A 812 13.46 -6.74 -32.82
CA THR A 812 13.04 -8.14 -32.71
C THR A 812 11.78 -8.27 -31.85
N MET A 813 10.71 -8.82 -32.44
CA MET A 813 9.44 -9.07 -31.78
C MET A 813 9.26 -10.55 -31.50
N ASN A 814 9.04 -10.91 -30.23
CA ASN A 814 8.76 -12.26 -29.80
C ASN A 814 7.28 -12.40 -29.45
N LEU A 815 6.63 -13.45 -29.94
CA LEU A 815 5.28 -13.82 -29.52
C LEU A 815 5.35 -14.75 -28.29
N VAL A 816 4.68 -14.38 -27.20
CA VAL A 816 4.63 -15.12 -25.93
C VAL A 816 3.16 -15.43 -25.60
N ALA A 817 2.82 -16.70 -25.41
CA ALA A 817 1.46 -17.07 -25.03
C ALA A 817 1.11 -16.48 -23.65
N GLN A 818 -0.01 -15.76 -23.54
CA GLN A 818 -0.49 -15.20 -22.26
C GLN A 818 -1.33 -16.22 -21.49
N SER A 819 -2.16 -16.96 -22.22
CA SER A 819 -2.92 -18.11 -21.75
C SER A 819 -2.59 -19.31 -22.64
N ARG A 820 -3.18 -20.48 -22.36
CA ARG A 820 -3.07 -21.63 -23.25
C ARG A 820 -3.52 -21.22 -24.67
N CYS A 821 -2.59 -21.23 -25.62
CA CYS A 821 -2.80 -20.69 -26.96
C CYS A 821 -2.68 -21.81 -28.00
N VAL A 822 -3.74 -22.07 -28.76
CA VAL A 822 -3.78 -23.08 -29.82
C VAL A 822 -3.68 -22.38 -31.17
N THR A 823 -2.70 -22.80 -31.98
CA THR A 823 -2.41 -22.17 -33.26
C THR A 823 -2.29 -23.20 -34.39
N VAL A 824 -2.68 -22.79 -35.60
CA VAL A 824 -2.39 -23.51 -36.84
C VAL A 824 -1.27 -22.76 -37.57
N GLU A 825 -0.15 -23.42 -37.77
CA GLU A 825 1.03 -22.85 -38.44
C GLU A 825 1.18 -23.42 -39.85
N ILE A 826 1.41 -22.58 -40.85
CA ILE A 826 1.63 -22.99 -42.25
C ILE A 826 3.04 -22.56 -42.66
N GLY A 827 3.88 -23.53 -43.01
CA GLY A 827 5.30 -23.31 -43.35
C GLY A 827 5.55 -23.04 -44.84
N ARG A 828 6.54 -22.19 -45.14
CA ARG A 828 6.89 -21.79 -46.52
C ARG A 828 7.77 -22.79 -47.30
N GLN A 829 8.14 -23.92 -46.70
CA GLN A 829 9.12 -24.86 -47.28
C GLN A 829 8.57 -25.75 -48.40
N GLN A 830 7.29 -25.69 -48.75
CA GLN A 830 6.74 -26.33 -49.95
C GLN A 830 6.12 -25.27 -50.85
N VAL A 831 6.84 -24.91 -51.92
CA VAL A 831 6.59 -23.74 -52.78
C VAL A 831 5.37 -23.88 -53.70
N THR A 832 4.55 -24.93 -53.56
CA THR A 832 3.42 -25.20 -54.47
C THR A 832 2.20 -25.82 -53.80
N SER A 833 1.81 -25.41 -52.58
CA SER A 833 0.50 -25.77 -52.01
C SER A 833 -0.50 -24.61 -52.15
N SER A 834 -1.67 -24.91 -52.73
CA SER A 834 -2.86 -24.05 -52.79
C SER A 834 -3.23 -23.43 -51.42
N LEU A 835 -2.91 -24.17 -50.35
CA LEU A 835 -3.08 -23.75 -48.96
C LEU A 835 -2.25 -22.49 -48.64
N MET A 836 -1.02 -22.37 -49.12
CA MET A 836 -0.16 -21.21 -48.85
C MET A 836 -0.62 -19.96 -49.64
N SER A 837 -1.13 -20.13 -50.87
CA SER A 837 -1.73 -19.01 -51.62
C SER A 837 -3.01 -18.50 -50.95
N TRP A 838 -3.84 -19.41 -50.44
CA TRP A 838 -5.00 -19.05 -49.64
C TRP A 838 -4.60 -18.33 -48.35
N ALA A 839 -3.61 -18.84 -47.61
CA ALA A 839 -3.15 -18.24 -46.36
C ALA A 839 -2.61 -16.81 -46.56
N LYS A 840 -1.89 -16.56 -47.66
CA LYS A 840 -1.42 -15.21 -48.05
C LYS A 840 -2.53 -14.26 -48.46
N SER A 841 -3.68 -14.76 -48.92
CA SER A 841 -4.83 -13.92 -49.27
C SER A 841 -5.53 -13.31 -48.06
N LYS A 842 -5.28 -13.84 -46.85
CA LYS A 842 -5.83 -13.32 -45.60
C LYS A 842 -4.95 -12.19 -45.09
N ASN A 843 -5.57 -11.10 -44.60
CA ASN A 843 -4.86 -9.94 -44.05
C ASN A 843 -4.09 -10.33 -42.78
N ALA A 844 -2.80 -10.63 -42.92
CA ALA A 844 -1.94 -11.04 -41.80
C ALA A 844 -1.14 -9.85 -41.23
N LEU A 845 -0.99 -9.82 -39.90
CA LEU A 845 -0.13 -8.88 -39.22
C LEU A 845 1.34 -9.33 -39.35
N LYS A 846 2.20 -8.49 -39.95
CA LYS A 846 3.61 -8.84 -40.14
C LYS A 846 4.43 -8.70 -38.85
N ILE A 847 5.18 -9.73 -38.50
CA ILE A 847 6.11 -9.80 -37.35
C ILE A 847 7.50 -10.15 -37.87
N THR A 848 8.52 -9.37 -37.48
CA THR A 848 9.91 -9.57 -37.91
C THR A 848 10.72 -10.31 -36.84
N LEU A 849 11.30 -11.46 -37.19
CA LEU A 849 12.08 -12.32 -36.29
C LEU A 849 13.59 -12.26 -36.60
N ASN A 850 14.44 -12.39 -35.57
CA ASN A 850 15.90 -12.42 -35.72
C ASN A 850 16.39 -13.79 -36.20
N GLN A 851 17.33 -13.84 -37.14
CA GLN A 851 18.13 -15.04 -37.38
C GLN A 851 19.31 -15.05 -36.40
N GLU A 852 19.30 -15.91 -35.39
CA GLU A 852 20.54 -16.21 -34.67
C GLU A 852 21.32 -17.26 -35.47
N GLY A 853 22.55 -16.90 -35.88
CA GLY A 853 23.50 -17.83 -36.48
C GLY A 853 23.95 -18.87 -35.45
N SER A 854 24.08 -20.12 -35.94
CA SER A 854 24.51 -21.35 -35.28
C SER A 854 25.36 -21.22 -34.01
#